data_AF-A0A1V6D7L5-F1
#
_entry.id   AF-A0A1V6D7L5-F1
#
_cell.length_a   1.000
_cell.length_b   1.000
_cell.length_c   1.000
_cell.angle_alpha   90.00
_cell.angle_beta   90.00
_cell.angle_gamma   90.00
#
_symmetry.space_group_name_H-M   'P 1'
#
loop_
_entity.id
_entity.type
_entity.pdbx_description
1 polymer ?
#
loop_
_entity_poly.entity_id
_entity_poly.type
_entity_poly.pdbx_seq_one_letter_code
_entity_poly.pdbx_strand_id
1 'polypeptide(L)'
;MPPAAGRELGDRIREALAANSNRPAEIVFAQRVGGTDHWYVNFGRYACPTIEYPANQRGESACPPGFKSGGGRLCVLDVRTGKVRVLLEDADGSIRDPAVDYDGRTIFFSWRKGGGERFHLYRIQADGSSLRQITDGAGDDIEPAVLPDGALVFVSSRCNRFVNCWRSPVAILYRCERDGSGMRMLSSSIEHDNTPWVLQDGRILYMRWEYVDRSQLLFHHLWTVNPDGSGQMVYYGNMNPGGAMLDAKAIPGGDRVVASFSPGHGRGEHAGSPMLIDPGAGPDDPARSRTFLPPVYRDPYPLGGGLFLAATGKRLVAFDGTGQVHTLWEPPADETLATHEPRPLWGRPREPVLAPRTKTASSTGRLLLQDVRLGRNMDGVAPGEIVKLLVLEQLPKPINFSGGPYPISNGGTFTLARVLGTVPVHPDGSAYFEVPALRSVFFVALDRRDRAVKRMHSFVTVQPGETLGCVGCHESRTQAPVMQDRPAATATGPARIQPFEDLPGVFDFPRDVQPVLTRHCASCHNGQKYEGRVDLSGDQTPVFNAAYNEMIQHSLFTDGRNESGNSLPRSVGSGNSRILDMVDGQHYKVRLSEREKTVLRLWIDSSAPFAGTYAALGSGMHVPALPAEAVERRCGSCHAPQPASAPGQAAAKPAPAKKPAPPKEKLYRFGSQGLFRILARNVQDLPKERAGHGRPAGFGYMKFGEARSAHECCNLSRPPLSLLLRAPLAKAAGGLGICGEGVFASREDPDYRAMLAAIEEAAARRRQEKRFDMPGFVPNVYYLARMQEYRILPADADLDAAVNPYELDRQYWESFWYRPGE
;
A
#
# COMPACT_ATOMS: atom_id res chain seq x y z
N MET A 1 40.42 11.34 18.64
CA MET A 1 40.48 12.67 19.28
C MET A 1 39.35 12.76 20.29
N PRO A 2 39.57 13.24 21.52
CA PRO A 2 38.49 13.46 22.48
C PRO A 2 37.55 14.58 21.95
N PRO A 3 36.25 14.56 22.28
CA PRO A 3 35.32 15.58 21.83
C PRO A 3 35.71 16.93 22.45
N ALA A 4 35.72 17.98 21.63
CA ALA A 4 35.96 19.35 22.07
C ALA A 4 34.85 19.79 23.03
N ALA A 5 35.03 19.51 24.32
CA ALA A 5 34.22 20.06 25.40
C ALA A 5 34.53 21.56 25.50
N GLY A 6 33.56 22.41 25.11
CA GLY A 6 33.63 23.85 25.36
C GLY A 6 33.04 24.79 24.29
N ARG A 7 32.60 24.31 23.13
CA ARG A 7 32.00 25.19 22.09
C ARG A 7 30.48 25.05 22.03
N GLU A 8 29.79 26.18 21.96
CA GLU A 8 28.33 26.22 21.79
C GLU A 8 27.95 25.57 20.44
N LEU A 9 26.87 24.78 20.43
CA LEU A 9 26.41 24.06 19.23
C LEU A 9 26.22 25.00 18.03
N GLY A 10 25.74 26.23 18.26
CA GLY A 10 25.58 27.25 17.23
C GLY A 10 26.89 27.59 16.49
N ASP A 11 28.02 27.67 17.19
CA ASP A 11 29.32 27.94 16.57
C ASP A 11 29.77 26.77 15.69
N ARG A 12 29.62 25.54 16.18
CA ARG A 12 29.96 24.33 15.42
C ARG A 12 29.16 24.23 14.11
N ILE A 13 27.89 24.66 14.14
CA ILE A 13 27.03 24.68 12.93
C ILE A 13 27.49 25.75 11.95
N ARG A 14 27.77 26.97 12.44
CA ARG A 14 28.29 28.06 11.60
C ARG A 14 29.63 27.67 10.95
N GLU A 15 30.52 27.06 11.72
CA GLU A 15 31.80 26.54 11.23
C GLU A 15 31.59 25.43 10.18
N ALA A 16 30.70 24.48 10.42
CA ALA A 16 30.40 23.42 9.46
C ALA A 16 29.86 23.99 8.14
N LEU A 17 28.93 24.95 8.20
CA LEU A 17 28.38 25.66 7.03
C LEU A 17 29.44 26.46 6.27
N ALA A 18 30.32 27.15 6.99
CA ALA A 18 31.40 27.94 6.39
C ALA A 18 32.51 27.05 5.79
N ALA A 19 32.88 25.96 6.45
CA ALA A 19 33.96 25.08 5.99
C ALA A 19 33.67 24.39 4.65
N ASN A 20 32.39 24.19 4.34
CA ASN A 20 31.94 23.54 3.12
C ASN A 20 31.52 24.53 2.03
N SER A 21 31.56 25.85 2.29
CA SER A 21 31.08 26.87 1.35
C SER A 21 32.09 28.00 1.15
N ASN A 22 32.34 28.36 -0.11
CA ASN A 22 33.07 29.59 -0.46
C ASN A 22 32.19 30.85 -0.36
N ARG A 23 31.05 30.78 0.34
CA ARG A 23 30.00 31.81 0.43
C ARG A 23 29.56 32.00 1.89
N PRO A 24 28.75 33.03 2.21
CA PRO A 24 28.08 33.12 3.50
C PRO A 24 27.34 31.81 3.82
N ALA A 25 27.33 31.43 5.10
CA ALA A 25 26.65 30.23 5.59
C ALA A 25 25.12 30.35 5.37
N GLU A 26 24.65 29.97 4.20
CA GLU A 26 23.24 30.07 3.79
C GLU A 26 22.53 28.72 3.76
N ILE A 27 21.25 28.71 4.12
CA ILE A 27 20.35 27.54 4.05
C ILE A 27 19.12 27.91 3.23
N VAL A 28 18.83 27.18 2.15
CA VAL A 28 17.53 27.24 1.46
C VAL A 28 16.52 26.34 2.17
N PHE A 29 15.27 26.78 2.23
CA PHE A 29 14.17 26.01 2.81
C PHE A 29 12.84 26.43 2.18
N ALA A 30 11.83 25.58 2.32
CA ALA A 30 10.47 25.90 1.91
C ALA A 30 9.60 26.29 3.10
N GLN A 31 8.66 27.20 2.89
CA GLN A 31 7.53 27.41 3.80
C GLN A 31 6.23 27.13 3.05
N ARG A 32 5.31 26.40 3.67
CA ARG A 32 4.00 26.11 3.07
C ARG A 32 2.95 25.83 4.13
N VAL A 33 1.68 25.85 3.72
CA VAL A 33 0.60 25.28 4.53
C VAL A 33 0.80 23.76 4.59
N GLY A 34 0.85 23.20 5.79
CA GLY A 34 0.96 21.75 5.98
C GLY A 34 -0.34 21.02 5.60
N GLY A 35 -0.20 19.83 5.01
CA GLY A 35 -1.27 18.91 4.70
C GLY A 35 -2.06 18.47 5.93
N THR A 36 -3.32 18.07 5.72
CA THR A 36 -4.28 17.70 6.77
C THR A 36 -4.34 16.22 7.11
N ASP A 37 -3.68 15.39 6.32
CA ASP A 37 -3.89 13.94 6.36
C ASP A 37 -2.58 13.17 6.61
N HIS A 38 -2.30 12.13 5.83
CA HIS A 38 -1.09 11.34 5.92
C HIS A 38 0.04 12.01 5.15
N TRP A 39 1.26 11.56 5.39
CA TRP A 39 2.46 12.07 4.75
C TRP A 39 2.45 11.93 3.21
N TYR A 40 1.82 10.88 2.65
CA TYR A 40 1.72 10.67 1.20
C TYR A 40 0.54 11.42 0.54
N VAL A 41 -0.32 12.02 1.36
CA VAL A 41 -1.50 12.76 0.90
C VAL A 41 -1.19 14.24 0.97
N ASN A 42 -0.26 14.65 0.09
CA ASN A 42 0.26 16.01 0.04
C ASN A 42 0.39 16.55 -1.40
N PHE A 43 -0.11 15.79 -2.39
CA PHE A 43 -0.19 16.17 -3.81
C PHE A 43 -1.42 15.56 -4.48
N GLY A 44 -1.72 16.01 -5.71
CA GLY A 44 -2.78 15.48 -6.54
C GLY A 44 -4.20 15.70 -6.01
N ARG A 45 -5.18 15.24 -6.78
CA ARG A 45 -6.59 15.21 -6.39
C ARG A 45 -6.99 13.80 -5.97
N TYR A 46 -7.90 13.69 -5.01
CA TYR A 46 -8.52 12.41 -4.73
C TYR A 46 -9.35 11.91 -5.92
N ALA A 47 -9.61 10.61 -5.92
CA ALA A 47 -10.38 9.90 -6.94
C ALA A 47 -11.79 10.48 -7.20
N CYS A 48 -12.40 11.16 -6.22
CA CYS A 48 -13.73 11.77 -6.38
C CYS A 48 -13.62 13.28 -6.57
N PRO A 49 -14.00 13.84 -7.73
CA PRO A 49 -14.13 15.28 -7.89
C PRO A 49 -15.54 15.80 -7.55
N THR A 50 -16.59 14.97 -7.50
CA THR A 50 -17.99 15.48 -7.60
C THR A 50 -19.11 14.66 -6.95
N ILE A 51 -18.85 13.70 -6.05
CA ILE A 51 -19.96 13.29 -5.15
C ILE A 51 -20.19 14.51 -4.24
N GLU A 52 -21.40 15.09 -4.28
CA GLU A 52 -21.92 15.89 -3.17
C GLU A 52 -21.92 14.98 -1.94
N TYR A 53 -20.78 14.85 -1.32
CA TYR A 53 -20.79 14.59 0.08
C TYR A 53 -21.32 15.89 0.70
N PRO A 54 -22.45 15.89 1.43
CA PRO A 54 -22.81 17.02 2.26
C PRO A 54 -21.55 17.53 2.94
N ALA A 55 -21.33 18.84 2.83
CA ALA A 55 -20.24 19.46 3.53
C ALA A 55 -20.22 18.92 4.96
N ASN A 56 -19.02 18.66 5.50
CA ASN A 56 -18.96 18.40 6.93
C ASN A 56 -19.66 19.56 7.67
N GLN A 57 -19.96 19.43 8.97
CA GLN A 57 -20.65 20.49 9.74
C GLN A 57 -19.94 21.88 9.71
N ARG A 58 -18.80 22.00 9.01
CA ARG A 58 -17.98 23.21 8.81
C ARG A 58 -17.99 23.75 7.38
N GLY A 59 -18.71 23.15 6.42
CA GLY A 59 -18.80 23.69 5.05
C GLY A 59 -17.71 23.22 4.05
N GLU A 60 -16.89 22.23 4.39
CA GLU A 60 -15.77 21.78 3.54
C GLU A 60 -16.16 20.68 2.54
N SER A 61 -15.63 20.73 1.30
CA SER A 61 -15.73 19.65 0.31
C SER A 61 -15.22 18.33 0.90
N ALA A 62 -15.93 17.21 0.71
CA ALA A 62 -15.51 15.96 1.34
C ALA A 62 -14.45 15.17 0.57
N CYS A 63 -14.02 15.67 -0.59
CA CYS A 63 -12.81 15.21 -1.27
C CYS A 63 -11.93 16.41 -1.58
N PRO A 64 -11.34 17.06 -0.55
CA PRO A 64 -10.39 18.13 -0.78
C PRO A 64 -9.18 17.59 -1.56
N PRO A 65 -8.48 18.40 -2.35
CA PRO A 65 -7.20 17.98 -2.93
C PRO A 65 -6.27 17.46 -1.83
N GLY A 66 -5.37 16.53 -2.19
CA GLY A 66 -4.35 16.03 -1.27
C GLY A 66 -3.40 17.14 -0.82
N PHE A 67 -3.28 18.21 -1.59
CA PHE A 67 -2.56 19.43 -1.23
C PHE A 67 -3.49 20.48 -0.60
N LYS A 68 -2.93 21.42 0.17
CA LYS A 68 -3.64 22.63 0.58
C LYS A 68 -3.20 23.84 -0.23
N SER A 69 -4.18 24.68 -0.58
CA SER A 69 -3.94 26.05 -1.03
C SER A 69 -3.82 26.97 0.20
N GLY A 70 -3.07 28.05 0.08
CA GLY A 70 -2.86 29.02 1.16
C GLY A 70 -1.42 29.48 1.34
N GLY A 71 -0.56 29.25 0.34
CA GLY A 71 0.73 29.91 0.25
C GLY A 71 1.91 28.95 0.27
N GLY A 72 2.90 29.26 -0.56
CA GLY A 72 4.22 28.64 -0.57
C GLY A 72 5.31 29.67 -0.78
N ARG A 73 6.44 29.51 -0.08
CA ARG A 73 7.65 30.31 -0.26
C ARG A 73 8.88 29.44 -0.39
N LEU A 74 9.79 29.82 -1.28
CA LEU A 74 11.18 29.39 -1.25
C LEU A 74 11.99 30.50 -0.56
N CYS A 75 12.69 30.16 0.51
CA CYS A 75 13.39 31.12 1.35
C CYS A 75 14.86 30.74 1.49
N VAL A 76 15.71 31.73 1.77
CA VAL A 76 17.11 31.52 2.15
C VAL A 76 17.41 32.25 3.44
N LEU A 77 17.96 31.53 4.41
CA LEU A 77 18.46 32.04 5.68
C LEU A 77 19.96 32.24 5.59
N ASP A 78 20.45 33.45 5.87
CA ASP A 78 21.85 33.69 6.23
C ASP A 78 22.02 33.39 7.73
N VAL A 79 22.74 32.32 8.06
CA VAL A 79 22.88 31.81 9.43
C VAL A 79 23.79 32.69 10.30
N ARG A 80 24.61 33.55 9.70
CA ARG A 80 25.47 34.48 10.45
C ARG A 80 24.67 35.68 10.97
N THR A 81 23.75 36.17 10.15
CA THR A 81 22.96 37.38 10.44
C THR A 81 21.56 37.08 10.96
N GLY A 82 21.07 35.85 10.78
CA GLY A 82 19.68 35.47 11.06
C GLY A 82 18.66 36.03 10.08
N LYS A 83 19.11 36.70 9.01
CA LYS A 83 18.21 37.31 8.02
C LYS A 83 17.70 36.28 7.01
N VAL A 84 16.40 36.32 6.73
CA VAL A 84 15.76 35.52 5.69
C VAL A 84 15.43 36.41 4.50
N ARG A 85 15.74 35.93 3.29
CA ARG A 85 15.22 36.48 2.03
C ARG A 85 14.29 35.49 1.35
N VAL A 86 13.24 36.00 0.73
CA VAL A 86 12.32 35.21 -0.08
C VAL A 86 12.82 35.20 -1.52
N LEU A 87 13.00 34.01 -2.09
CA LEU A 87 13.39 33.79 -3.48
C LEU A 87 12.21 33.76 -4.43
N LEU A 88 11.14 33.12 -3.98
CA LEU A 88 9.90 32.94 -4.73
C LEU A 88 8.77 32.83 -3.72
N GLU A 89 7.67 33.52 -3.99
CA GLU A 89 6.44 33.44 -3.20
C GLU A 89 5.25 33.28 -4.14
N ASP A 90 4.34 32.41 -3.75
CA ASP A 90 3.07 32.21 -4.42
C ASP A 90 2.00 32.03 -3.35
N ALA A 91 1.17 33.06 -3.16
CA ALA A 91 0.17 33.12 -2.10
C ALA A 91 -0.95 32.07 -2.27
N ASP A 92 -1.22 31.63 -3.49
CA ASP A 92 -2.27 30.66 -3.82
C ASP A 92 -1.72 29.28 -4.20
N GLY A 93 -0.41 29.21 -4.45
CA GLY A 93 0.32 28.00 -4.80
C GLY A 93 0.86 27.22 -3.61
N SER A 94 1.80 26.32 -3.92
CA SER A 94 2.58 25.55 -2.95
C SER A 94 3.96 25.29 -3.51
N ILE A 95 5.00 25.61 -2.74
CA ILE A 95 6.41 25.44 -3.09
C ILE A 95 7.02 24.47 -2.07
N ARG A 96 7.78 23.49 -2.55
CA ARG A 96 8.34 22.42 -1.72
C ARG A 96 9.55 21.74 -2.35
N ASP A 97 10.17 20.88 -1.55
CA ASP A 97 11.23 19.94 -1.88
C ASP A 97 12.48 20.58 -2.55
N PRO A 98 13.06 21.66 -1.99
CA PRO A 98 14.31 22.21 -2.51
C PRO A 98 15.44 21.16 -2.48
N ALA A 99 16.12 21.05 -3.60
CA ALA A 99 17.30 20.22 -3.81
C ALA A 99 18.42 21.07 -4.41
N VAL A 100 19.53 21.15 -3.70
CA VAL A 100 20.69 21.96 -4.11
C VAL A 100 21.59 21.12 -5.00
N ASP A 101 21.95 21.69 -6.16
CA ASP A 101 22.86 21.08 -7.11
C ASP A 101 24.30 21.05 -6.59
N TYR A 102 25.16 20.26 -7.25
CA TYR A 102 26.58 20.11 -6.91
C TYR A 102 27.37 21.42 -6.96
N ASP A 103 26.90 22.41 -7.73
CA ASP A 103 27.51 23.74 -7.82
C ASP A 103 27.26 24.61 -6.58
N GLY A 104 26.30 24.24 -5.72
CA GLY A 104 25.87 25.01 -4.56
C GLY A 104 25.11 26.30 -4.89
N ARG A 105 24.68 26.48 -6.15
CA ARG A 105 24.04 27.70 -6.66
C ARG A 105 22.69 27.42 -7.29
N THR A 106 22.56 26.31 -8.01
CA THR A 106 21.32 25.93 -8.66
C THR A 106 20.43 25.18 -7.66
N ILE A 107 19.17 25.60 -7.55
CA ILE A 107 18.17 24.99 -6.68
C ILE A 107 17.08 24.41 -7.57
N PHE A 108 16.84 23.11 -7.46
CA PHE A 108 15.68 22.43 -8.03
C PHE A 108 14.59 22.34 -6.97
N PHE A 109 13.32 22.44 -7.36
CA PHE A 109 12.20 22.38 -6.43
C PHE A 109 10.89 22.03 -7.14
N SER A 110 9.89 21.64 -6.36
CA SER A 110 8.53 21.34 -6.85
C SER A 110 7.63 22.56 -6.60
N TRP A 111 6.87 22.96 -7.61
CA TRP A 111 5.95 24.09 -7.50
C TRP A 111 4.62 23.78 -8.17
N ARG A 112 3.56 23.86 -7.37
CA ARG A 112 2.18 23.98 -7.85
C ARG A 112 1.82 25.45 -7.83
N LYS A 113 1.72 26.05 -9.01
CA LYS A 113 1.31 27.45 -9.16
C LYS A 113 -0.10 27.69 -8.63
N GLY A 114 -0.36 28.88 -8.09
CA GLY A 114 -1.71 29.34 -7.77
C GLY A 114 -2.68 29.14 -8.94
N GLY A 115 -3.88 28.62 -8.65
CA GLY A 115 -4.87 28.21 -9.66
C GLY A 115 -4.53 26.93 -10.45
N GLY A 116 -3.29 26.44 -10.38
CA GLY A 116 -2.85 25.19 -10.99
C GLY A 116 -3.17 23.97 -10.13
N GLU A 117 -3.38 22.83 -10.79
CA GLU A 117 -3.75 21.58 -10.12
C GLU A 117 -2.59 20.64 -9.83
N ARG A 118 -1.44 20.83 -10.49
CA ARG A 118 -0.32 19.88 -10.49
C ARG A 118 0.98 20.53 -10.03
N PHE A 119 1.81 19.74 -9.35
CA PHE A 119 3.21 20.08 -9.13
C PHE A 119 4.05 19.79 -10.38
N HIS A 120 4.92 20.71 -10.73
CA HIS A 120 5.99 20.48 -11.69
C HIS A 120 7.34 20.85 -11.09
N LEU A 121 8.41 20.33 -11.68
CA LEU A 121 9.77 20.68 -11.27
C LEU A 121 10.21 21.99 -11.92
N TYR A 122 10.92 22.79 -11.12
CA TYR A 122 11.50 24.06 -11.53
C TYR A 122 12.96 24.12 -11.07
N ARG A 123 13.71 25.02 -11.70
CA ARG A 123 15.02 25.46 -11.22
C ARG A 123 15.03 26.98 -11.01
N ILE A 124 15.83 27.42 -10.06
CA ILE A 124 16.15 28.82 -9.80
C ILE A 124 17.60 28.93 -9.31
N GLN A 125 18.27 30.04 -9.56
CA GLN A 125 19.56 30.32 -8.95
C GLN A 125 19.39 30.79 -7.50
N ALA A 126 20.42 30.57 -6.68
CA ALA A 126 20.42 30.97 -5.28
C ALA A 126 20.22 32.48 -5.09
N ASP A 127 20.51 33.31 -6.10
CA ASP A 127 20.26 34.77 -6.09
C ASP A 127 18.85 35.17 -6.55
N GLY A 128 18.02 34.20 -6.94
CA GLY A 128 16.65 34.39 -7.44
C GLY A 128 16.53 34.55 -8.95
N SER A 129 17.65 34.58 -9.68
CA SER A 129 17.63 34.67 -11.14
C SER A 129 17.32 33.33 -11.82
N SER A 130 17.08 33.39 -13.14
CA SER A 130 17.01 32.22 -14.02
C SER A 130 15.95 31.17 -13.65
N LEU A 131 14.81 31.61 -13.09
CA LEU A 131 13.65 30.75 -12.84
C LEU A 131 13.17 30.08 -14.13
N ARG A 132 13.09 28.75 -14.15
CA ARG A 132 12.66 27.97 -15.32
C ARG A 132 11.92 26.70 -14.90
N GLN A 133 10.82 26.40 -15.59
CA GLN A 133 10.11 25.12 -15.50
C GLN A 133 10.87 24.03 -16.24
N ILE A 134 10.91 22.83 -15.66
CA ILE A 134 11.64 21.66 -16.18
C ILE A 134 10.66 20.60 -16.68
N THR A 135 9.61 20.30 -15.91
CA THR A 135 8.63 19.27 -16.29
C THR A 135 7.26 19.87 -16.57
N ASP A 136 6.46 19.15 -17.33
CA ASP A 136 5.07 19.46 -17.67
C ASP A 136 4.21 18.18 -17.74
N GLY A 137 2.94 18.33 -18.09
CA GLY A 137 2.01 17.23 -18.33
C GLY A 137 0.96 17.03 -17.23
N ALA A 138 0.29 15.88 -17.26
CA ALA A 138 -0.86 15.59 -16.40
C ALA A 138 -0.51 15.04 -15.00
N GLY A 139 0.77 14.68 -14.79
CA GLY A 139 1.27 14.16 -13.53
C GLY A 139 1.76 15.25 -12.58
N ASP A 140 1.73 14.95 -11.28
CA ASP A 140 2.42 15.69 -10.23
C ASP A 140 3.86 15.20 -10.15
N ASP A 141 4.83 16.09 -10.30
CA ASP A 141 6.26 15.80 -10.14
C ASP A 141 6.80 16.49 -8.89
N ILE A 142 7.30 15.70 -7.95
CA ILE A 142 7.74 16.18 -6.64
C ILE A 142 9.02 15.49 -6.16
N GLU A 143 9.60 15.99 -5.07
CA GLU A 143 10.75 15.42 -4.38
C GLU A 143 11.97 15.17 -5.29
N PRO A 144 12.48 16.18 -6.02
CA PRO A 144 13.64 16.01 -6.89
C PRO A 144 14.93 15.79 -6.09
N ALA A 145 15.84 15.03 -6.67
CA ALA A 145 17.24 14.94 -6.28
C ALA A 145 18.14 14.93 -7.52
N VAL A 146 19.33 15.50 -7.39
CA VAL A 146 20.30 15.59 -8.49
C VAL A 146 21.19 14.34 -8.50
N LEU A 147 21.26 13.67 -9.64
CA LEU A 147 22.09 12.48 -9.87
C LEU A 147 23.54 12.85 -10.20
N PRO A 148 24.52 11.95 -9.96
CA PRO A 148 25.94 12.22 -10.20
C PRO A 148 26.28 12.58 -11.66
N ASP A 149 25.54 12.02 -12.61
CA ASP A 149 25.66 12.31 -14.05
C ASP A 149 25.01 13.65 -14.45
N GLY A 150 24.36 14.34 -13.51
CA GLY A 150 23.71 15.61 -13.71
C GLY A 150 22.22 15.52 -13.99
N ALA A 151 21.66 14.34 -14.26
CA ALA A 151 20.22 14.17 -14.43
C ALA A 151 19.46 14.40 -13.10
N LEU A 152 18.12 14.42 -13.18
CA LEU A 152 17.24 14.49 -12.02
C LEU A 152 16.55 13.15 -11.81
N VAL A 153 16.45 12.71 -10.56
CA VAL A 153 15.50 11.69 -10.11
C VAL A 153 14.42 12.37 -9.26
N PHE A 154 13.18 11.91 -9.36
CA PHE A 154 12.04 12.47 -8.65
C PHE A 154 10.92 11.44 -8.59
N VAL A 155 9.84 11.73 -7.88
CA VAL A 155 8.65 10.87 -7.89
C VAL A 155 7.52 11.54 -8.67
N SER A 156 6.79 10.76 -9.46
CA SER A 156 5.74 11.28 -10.34
C SER A 156 4.47 10.44 -10.37
N SER A 157 3.33 11.13 -10.40
CA SER A 157 2.01 10.50 -10.56
C SER A 157 1.59 10.22 -12.00
N ARG A 158 2.47 10.50 -12.96
CA ARG A 158 2.27 10.13 -14.38
C ARG A 158 2.17 8.62 -14.64
N CYS A 159 2.34 7.80 -13.60
CA CYS A 159 2.16 6.36 -13.67
C CYS A 159 0.69 5.91 -13.76
N ASN A 160 -0.28 6.82 -13.59
CA ASN A 160 -1.72 6.58 -13.78
C ASN A 160 -2.30 5.47 -12.86
N ARG A 161 -2.02 5.54 -11.56
CA ARG A 161 -2.43 4.52 -10.56
C ARG A 161 -2.92 5.18 -9.28
N PHE A 162 -3.74 4.46 -8.51
CA PHE A 162 -4.22 4.88 -7.20
C PHE A 162 -3.75 3.93 -6.09
N VAL A 163 -3.54 4.51 -4.90
CA VAL A 163 -3.14 3.77 -3.69
C VAL A 163 -4.17 2.69 -3.42
N ASN A 164 -3.74 1.45 -3.18
CA ASN A 164 -4.71 0.36 -3.15
C ASN A 164 -5.62 0.40 -1.93
N CYS A 165 -5.19 1.06 -0.86
CA CYS A 165 -5.95 1.27 0.38
C CYS A 165 -6.45 2.71 0.58
N TRP A 166 -6.26 3.63 -0.38
CA TRP A 166 -6.72 5.02 -0.23
C TRP A 166 -7.08 5.70 -1.55
N ARG A 167 -7.64 6.90 -1.48
CA ARG A 167 -8.21 7.63 -2.62
C ARG A 167 -7.21 8.51 -3.38
N SER A 168 -5.92 8.41 -3.05
CA SER A 168 -4.86 9.29 -3.57
C SER A 168 -4.13 8.63 -4.75
N PRO A 169 -3.68 9.41 -5.76
CA PRO A 169 -2.83 8.89 -6.82
C PRO A 169 -1.47 8.45 -6.28
N VAL A 170 -0.89 7.44 -6.91
CA VAL A 170 0.45 6.95 -6.60
C VAL A 170 1.49 7.80 -7.31
N ALA A 171 2.63 8.05 -6.66
CA ALA A 171 3.83 8.57 -7.30
C ALA A 171 4.99 7.57 -7.16
N ILE A 172 5.71 7.31 -8.24
CA ILE A 172 6.84 6.37 -8.29
C ILE A 172 8.08 7.03 -8.89
N LEU A 173 9.24 6.37 -8.82
CA LEU A 173 10.50 6.93 -9.31
C LEU A 173 10.52 7.13 -10.83
N TYR A 174 10.87 8.36 -11.23
CA TYR A 174 11.21 8.75 -12.59
C TYR A 174 12.56 9.47 -12.63
N ARG A 175 13.14 9.50 -13.82
CA ARG A 175 14.35 10.24 -14.15
C ARG A 175 14.13 11.08 -15.41
N CYS A 176 14.76 12.25 -15.46
CA CYS A 176 14.88 13.05 -16.68
C CYS A 176 16.20 13.83 -16.70
N GLU A 177 16.56 14.35 -17.87
CA GLU A 177 17.64 15.31 -18.03
C GLU A 177 17.27 16.68 -17.42
N ARG A 178 18.27 17.55 -17.23
CA ARG A 178 18.10 18.86 -16.56
C ARG A 178 17.12 19.82 -17.23
N ASP A 179 16.79 19.57 -18.48
CA ASP A 179 15.85 20.34 -19.27
C ASP A 179 14.46 19.69 -19.38
N GLY A 180 14.26 18.54 -18.73
CA GLY A 180 13.03 17.76 -18.74
C GLY A 180 12.98 16.66 -19.80
N SER A 181 13.95 16.62 -20.73
CA SER A 181 14.02 15.59 -21.77
C SER A 181 14.44 14.22 -21.20
N GLY A 182 14.35 13.16 -22.02
CA GLY A 182 14.79 11.82 -21.60
C GLY A 182 13.98 11.20 -20.45
N MET A 183 12.71 11.59 -20.33
CA MET A 183 11.81 11.12 -19.29
C MET A 183 11.72 9.59 -19.26
N ARG A 184 12.02 8.97 -18.11
CA ARG A 184 12.07 7.51 -17.95
C ARG A 184 11.56 7.06 -16.60
N MET A 185 10.70 6.05 -16.59
CA MET A 185 10.25 5.34 -15.38
C MET A 185 11.38 4.45 -14.85
N LEU A 186 11.68 4.52 -13.54
CA LEU A 186 12.70 3.68 -12.89
C LEU A 186 12.11 2.57 -12.02
N SER A 187 10.81 2.65 -11.71
CA SER A 187 10.11 1.74 -10.81
C SER A 187 8.77 1.34 -11.37
N SER A 188 8.34 0.10 -11.13
CA SER A 188 7.02 -0.40 -11.52
C SER A 188 6.08 -0.56 -10.32
N SER A 189 6.43 0.00 -9.14
CA SER A 189 5.63 -0.07 -7.92
C SER A 189 4.15 0.29 -8.20
N ILE A 190 3.23 -0.49 -7.63
CA ILE A 190 1.80 -0.17 -7.68
C ILE A 190 1.35 0.69 -6.49
N GLU A 191 2.30 1.03 -5.62
CA GLU A 191 2.20 1.91 -4.46
C GLU A 191 3.34 2.92 -4.49
N HIS A 192 3.41 3.83 -3.51
CA HIS A 192 4.36 4.94 -3.57
C HIS A 192 5.83 4.52 -3.44
N ASP A 193 6.67 5.22 -4.21
CA ASP A 193 8.06 5.46 -3.89
C ASP A 193 8.19 6.91 -3.39
N ASN A 194 9.08 7.21 -2.44
CA ASN A 194 9.21 8.56 -1.88
C ASN A 194 10.63 8.96 -1.48
N THR A 195 10.84 10.27 -1.46
CA THR A 195 12.00 10.98 -0.95
C THR A 195 13.34 10.45 -1.48
N PRO A 196 13.51 10.33 -2.82
CA PRO A 196 14.74 9.82 -3.39
C PRO A 196 15.94 10.70 -3.01
N TRP A 197 17.09 10.07 -2.78
CA TRP A 197 18.34 10.74 -2.49
C TRP A 197 19.55 9.92 -2.94
N VAL A 198 20.65 10.56 -3.32
CA VAL A 198 21.86 9.87 -3.78
C VAL A 198 22.73 9.45 -2.58
N LEU A 199 23.10 8.17 -2.55
CA LEU A 199 24.10 7.61 -1.63
C LEU A 199 25.51 7.90 -2.10
N GLN A 200 26.47 7.82 -1.18
CA GLN A 200 27.90 8.08 -1.45
C GLN A 200 28.50 7.18 -2.55
N ASP A 201 27.89 6.02 -2.80
CA ASP A 201 28.29 5.07 -3.84
C ASP A 201 27.59 5.29 -5.19
N GLY A 202 26.79 6.35 -5.33
CA GLY A 202 26.08 6.71 -6.54
C GLY A 202 24.72 6.01 -6.73
N ARG A 203 24.31 5.11 -5.83
CA ARG A 203 22.94 4.56 -5.84
C ARG A 203 21.93 5.58 -5.36
N ILE A 204 20.67 5.40 -5.72
CA ILE A 204 19.53 6.16 -5.20
C ILE A 204 18.96 5.40 -4.01
N LEU A 205 18.87 6.04 -2.85
CA LEU A 205 18.10 5.64 -1.67
C LEU A 205 16.69 6.23 -1.77
N TYR A 206 15.67 5.46 -1.43
CA TYR A 206 14.29 5.93 -1.41
C TYR A 206 13.45 5.08 -0.45
N MET A 207 12.25 5.53 -0.13
CA MET A 207 11.27 4.73 0.60
C MET A 207 10.34 4.01 -0.38
N ARG A 208 10.03 2.73 -0.13
CA ARG A 208 9.09 1.93 -0.92
C ARG A 208 8.00 1.30 -0.05
N TRP A 209 6.79 1.25 -0.58
CA TRP A 209 5.63 0.56 0.00
C TRP A 209 5.60 -0.91 -0.39
N GLU A 210 5.14 -1.79 0.51
CA GLU A 210 5.12 -3.24 0.29
C GLU A 210 3.82 -3.90 0.72
N TYR A 211 3.00 -4.31 -0.26
CA TYR A 211 1.63 -4.80 -0.05
C TYR A 211 1.42 -6.28 -0.40
N VAL A 212 2.44 -6.96 -0.95
CA VAL A 212 2.31 -8.39 -1.33
C VAL A 212 2.12 -9.25 -0.09
N ASP A 213 0.87 -9.65 0.13
CA ASP A 213 0.42 -10.46 1.27
C ASP A 213 0.98 -9.93 2.61
N ARG A 214 1.03 -8.60 2.70
CA ARG A 214 1.59 -7.85 3.83
C ARG A 214 0.71 -6.69 4.22
N SER A 215 0.87 -6.28 5.46
CA SER A 215 0.11 -5.21 6.07
C SER A 215 0.34 -3.90 5.34
N GLN A 216 -0.73 -3.38 4.75
CA GLN A 216 -0.75 -2.08 4.08
C GLN A 216 -0.22 -0.91 4.94
N LEU A 217 -0.18 -1.07 6.27
CA LEU A 217 0.21 0.00 7.19
C LEU A 217 1.68 -0.03 7.61
N LEU A 218 2.32 -1.19 7.54
CA LEU A 218 3.51 -1.48 8.34
C LEU A 218 4.82 -1.54 7.55
N PHE A 219 4.78 -1.44 6.22
CA PHE A 219 5.97 -1.65 5.39
C PHE A 219 6.22 -0.46 4.46
N HIS A 220 6.82 0.59 5.03
CA HIS A 220 7.17 1.86 4.40
C HIS A 220 8.64 2.16 4.67
N HIS A 221 9.52 1.40 4.03
CA HIS A 221 10.91 1.24 4.46
C HIS A 221 11.90 1.59 3.35
N LEU A 222 13.19 1.55 3.68
CA LEU A 222 14.24 2.08 2.80
C LEU A 222 14.74 1.02 1.82
N TRP A 223 14.87 1.44 0.57
CA TRP A 223 15.33 0.68 -0.58
C TRP A 223 16.38 1.48 -1.36
N THR A 224 17.15 0.77 -2.18
CA THR A 224 18.09 1.36 -3.12
C THR A 224 17.81 0.90 -4.54
N VAL A 225 18.19 1.72 -5.51
CA VAL A 225 18.18 1.43 -6.94
C VAL A 225 19.34 2.14 -7.63
N ASN A 226 19.86 1.62 -8.73
CA ASN A 226 20.84 2.33 -9.54
C ASN A 226 20.18 3.50 -10.31
N PRO A 227 20.95 4.52 -10.75
CA PRO A 227 20.43 5.64 -11.54
C PRO A 227 19.73 5.28 -12.87
N ASP A 228 19.88 4.05 -13.36
CA ASP A 228 19.20 3.54 -14.56
C ASP A 228 17.95 2.69 -14.22
N GLY A 229 17.64 2.51 -12.94
CA GLY A 229 16.51 1.74 -12.43
C GLY A 229 16.83 0.27 -12.10
N SER A 230 18.05 -0.19 -12.40
CA SER A 230 18.46 -1.58 -12.14
C SER A 230 18.88 -1.81 -10.68
N GLY A 231 18.96 -3.06 -10.25
CA GLY A 231 19.52 -3.43 -8.95
C GLY A 231 18.68 -2.98 -7.76
N GLN A 232 17.35 -2.97 -7.89
CA GLN A 232 16.45 -2.63 -6.78
C GLN A 232 16.65 -3.58 -5.59
N MET A 233 17.02 -3.04 -4.44
CA MET A 233 17.37 -3.84 -3.25
C MET A 233 16.97 -3.15 -1.95
N VAL A 234 16.57 -3.92 -0.94
CA VAL A 234 16.29 -3.37 0.39
C VAL A 234 17.56 -2.76 0.97
N TYR A 235 17.41 -1.59 1.57
CA TYR A 235 18.48 -0.92 2.30
C TYR A 235 18.36 -1.17 3.80
N TYR A 236 17.17 -0.98 4.37
CA TYR A 236 16.94 -1.13 5.80
C TYR A 236 15.46 -1.31 6.15
N GLY A 237 15.17 -2.16 7.14
CA GLY A 237 13.92 -2.20 7.89
C GLY A 237 12.85 -3.16 7.37
N ASN A 238 12.99 -3.75 6.18
CA ASN A 238 11.86 -4.46 5.54
C ASN A 238 11.42 -5.77 6.25
N MET A 239 12.17 -6.27 7.22
CA MET A 239 11.76 -7.36 8.11
C MET A 239 11.13 -6.89 9.44
N ASN A 240 11.17 -5.59 9.73
CA ASN A 240 10.71 -5.02 11.00
C ASN A 240 9.43 -4.19 10.76
N PRO A 241 8.23 -4.73 11.02
CA PRO A 241 6.99 -4.01 10.75
C PRO A 241 6.84 -2.73 11.60
N GLY A 242 6.36 -1.67 10.95
CA GLY A 242 5.89 -0.44 11.56
C GLY A 242 6.84 0.74 11.41
N GLY A 243 6.25 1.95 11.45
CA GLY A 243 6.97 3.20 11.20
C GLY A 243 7.15 3.46 9.70
N ALA A 244 7.02 4.72 9.30
CA ALA A 244 7.38 5.16 7.95
C ALA A 244 8.76 5.82 7.98
N MET A 245 9.68 5.34 7.14
CA MET A 245 11.06 5.82 7.05
C MET A 245 11.17 6.80 5.89
N LEU A 246 11.09 8.09 6.19
CA LEU A 246 11.01 9.18 5.20
C LEU A 246 12.27 10.04 5.22
N ASP A 247 12.49 10.78 4.13
CA ASP A 247 13.54 11.80 4.03
C ASP A 247 14.96 11.32 4.35
N ALA A 248 15.26 10.06 4.05
CA ALA A 248 16.58 9.54 4.31
C ALA A 248 17.67 10.29 3.51
N LYS A 249 18.79 10.63 4.16
CA LYS A 249 19.93 11.35 3.60
C LYS A 249 21.24 10.70 4.02
N ALA A 250 22.15 10.53 3.05
CA ALA A 250 23.49 10.00 3.30
C ALA A 250 24.30 10.92 4.20
N ILE A 251 24.91 10.37 5.24
CA ILE A 251 25.85 11.08 6.11
C ILE A 251 27.22 11.07 5.42
N PRO A 252 27.88 12.24 5.24
CA PRO A 252 29.19 12.31 4.61
C PRO A 252 30.22 11.39 5.28
N GLY A 253 31.06 10.73 4.46
CA GLY A 253 32.19 9.92 4.92
C GLY A 253 31.89 8.46 5.27
N GLY A 254 30.76 7.88 4.84
CA GLY A 254 30.49 6.44 4.94
C GLY A 254 29.08 6.04 4.52
N ASP A 255 28.66 4.82 4.89
CA ASP A 255 27.39 4.21 4.46
C ASP A 255 26.22 4.46 5.43
N ARG A 256 26.34 5.44 6.31
CA ARG A 256 25.29 5.75 7.30
C ARG A 256 24.32 6.76 6.72
N VAL A 257 23.06 6.68 7.12
CA VAL A 257 22.03 7.67 6.75
C VAL A 257 21.35 8.22 7.98
N VAL A 258 20.79 9.42 7.87
CA VAL A 258 19.78 9.92 8.81
C VAL A 258 18.43 9.91 8.10
N ALA A 259 17.36 9.52 8.78
CA ALA A 259 16.00 9.52 8.24
C ALA A 259 14.99 9.98 9.30
N SER A 260 13.80 10.40 8.84
CA SER A 260 12.64 10.66 9.69
C SER A 260 11.87 9.36 9.91
N PHE A 261 11.82 8.87 11.15
CA PHE A 261 10.99 7.72 11.53
C PHE A 261 9.64 8.24 12.02
N SER A 262 8.69 8.30 11.10
CA SER A 262 7.33 8.76 11.39
C SER A 262 6.51 7.65 12.06
N PRO A 263 5.89 7.88 13.23
CA PRO A 263 5.12 6.86 13.94
C PRO A 263 3.89 6.35 13.17
N GLY A 264 3.51 5.09 13.41
CA GLY A 264 2.32 4.47 12.83
C GLY A 264 2.43 4.30 11.31
N HIS A 265 1.36 4.66 10.58
CA HIS A 265 1.32 4.73 9.12
C HIS A 265 1.81 6.10 8.58
N GLY A 266 2.60 6.78 9.41
CA GLY A 266 3.16 8.10 9.17
C GLY A 266 2.22 9.27 9.53
N ARG A 267 2.80 10.46 9.69
CA ARG A 267 2.14 11.71 10.08
C ARG A 267 2.33 12.76 8.98
N GLY A 268 1.38 13.67 8.83
CA GLY A 268 1.46 14.75 7.86
C GLY A 268 2.83 15.45 7.86
N GLU A 269 3.30 15.82 6.66
CA GLU A 269 4.58 16.53 6.45
C GLU A 269 5.81 15.78 6.94
N HIS A 270 5.80 14.45 6.84
CA HIS A 270 6.93 13.56 7.12
C HIS A 270 7.45 13.67 8.57
N ALA A 271 6.59 14.19 9.47
CA ALA A 271 6.97 14.46 10.85
C ALA A 271 7.25 13.17 11.62
N GLY A 272 8.48 13.03 12.08
CA GLY A 272 8.99 11.82 12.71
C GLY A 272 10.20 12.08 13.58
N SER A 273 10.78 10.99 14.07
CA SER A 273 11.97 11.03 14.90
C SER A 273 13.20 10.97 14.01
N PRO A 274 14.09 11.98 14.00
CA PRO A 274 15.39 11.87 13.35
C PRO A 274 16.16 10.68 13.92
N MET A 275 16.56 9.76 13.05
CA MET A 275 17.18 8.50 13.42
C MET A 275 18.40 8.24 12.56
N LEU A 276 19.50 7.87 13.20
CA LEU A 276 20.67 7.30 12.55
C LEU A 276 20.37 5.87 12.15
N ILE A 277 20.69 5.52 10.91
CA ILE A 277 20.69 4.15 10.40
C ILE A 277 22.09 3.80 9.94
N ASP A 278 22.55 2.64 10.38
CA ASP A 278 23.82 2.05 9.96
C ASP A 278 23.54 0.61 9.47
N PRO A 279 23.57 0.37 8.15
CA PRO A 279 23.24 -0.92 7.57
C PRO A 279 24.38 -1.94 7.71
N GLY A 280 25.49 -1.60 8.38
CA GLY A 280 26.68 -2.45 8.48
C GLY A 280 26.48 -3.77 9.24
N ALA A 281 25.39 -3.91 10.01
CA ALA A 281 24.97 -5.18 10.60
C ALA A 281 23.97 -5.97 9.74
N GLY A 282 23.66 -5.47 8.55
CA GLY A 282 22.62 -5.97 7.65
C GLY A 282 21.36 -5.09 7.67
N PRO A 283 20.51 -5.23 6.63
CA PRO A 283 19.33 -4.39 6.46
C PRO A 283 18.23 -4.63 7.49
N ASP A 284 18.27 -5.75 8.21
CA ASP A 284 17.20 -6.13 9.15
C ASP A 284 17.61 -5.97 10.62
N ASP A 285 18.88 -5.66 10.90
CA ASP A 285 19.41 -5.57 12.25
C ASP A 285 19.34 -4.11 12.76
N PRO A 286 18.52 -3.82 13.79
CA PRO A 286 18.40 -2.47 14.34
C PRO A 286 19.53 -2.08 15.30
N ALA A 287 20.44 -3.00 15.66
CA ALA A 287 21.40 -2.80 16.76
C ALA A 287 22.33 -1.59 16.57
N ARG A 288 22.58 -1.17 15.33
CA ARG A 288 23.45 -0.03 15.01
C ARG A 288 22.68 1.25 14.69
N SER A 289 21.36 1.23 14.83
CA SER A 289 20.49 2.37 14.56
C SER A 289 20.01 3.01 15.87
N ARG A 290 19.90 4.33 15.91
CA ARG A 290 19.48 5.05 17.13
C ARG A 290 18.68 6.30 16.84
N THR A 291 17.65 6.53 17.64
CA THR A 291 16.84 7.74 17.60
C THR A 291 17.56 8.89 18.30
N PHE A 292 17.55 10.08 17.70
CA PHE A 292 18.13 11.29 18.29
C PHE A 292 17.13 12.11 19.09
N LEU A 293 15.91 12.28 18.55
CA LEU A 293 14.94 13.28 18.99
C LEU A 293 13.50 12.73 18.91
N PRO A 294 12.53 13.31 19.64
CA PRO A 294 11.12 12.88 19.61
C PRO A 294 10.44 13.11 18.25
N PRO A 295 9.25 12.52 17.99
CA PRO A 295 8.63 12.50 16.66
C PRO A 295 7.86 13.79 16.29
N VAL A 296 8.52 14.93 16.36
CA VAL A 296 7.97 16.27 16.01
C VAL A 296 8.83 17.04 15.00
N TYR A 297 9.93 16.44 14.57
CA TYR A 297 10.85 17.03 13.59
C TYR A 297 10.59 16.45 12.20
N ARG A 298 11.12 17.10 11.18
CA ARG A 298 11.05 16.67 9.79
C ARG A 298 12.32 17.05 9.04
N ASP A 299 12.50 16.40 7.90
CA ASP A 299 13.52 16.72 6.90
C ASP A 299 14.97 16.73 7.44
N PRO A 300 15.41 15.72 8.21
CA PRO A 300 16.75 15.73 8.75
C PRO A 300 17.80 15.75 7.64
N TYR A 301 18.78 16.65 7.72
CA TYR A 301 19.85 16.78 6.73
C TYR A 301 21.23 16.82 7.40
N PRO A 302 22.17 15.94 7.04
CA PRO A 302 23.49 15.90 7.67
C PRO A 302 24.43 16.99 7.15
N LEU A 303 25.16 17.64 8.06
CA LEU A 303 26.21 18.62 7.75
C LEU A 303 27.63 18.04 7.81
N GLY A 304 27.77 16.80 8.29
CA GLY A 304 29.06 16.23 8.69
C GLY A 304 29.39 16.49 10.17
N GLY A 305 30.45 15.87 10.70
CA GLY A 305 30.89 16.07 12.09
C GLY A 305 29.86 15.70 13.17
N GLY A 306 28.84 14.90 12.83
CA GLY A 306 27.74 14.54 13.73
C GLY A 306 26.71 15.65 13.97
N LEU A 307 26.63 16.63 13.05
CA LEU A 307 25.68 17.73 13.07
C LEU A 307 24.61 17.55 11.98
N PHE A 308 23.40 18.00 12.28
CA PHE A 308 22.23 17.84 11.42
C PHE A 308 21.35 19.10 11.44
N LEU A 309 20.72 19.41 10.31
CA LEU A 309 19.60 20.35 10.21
C LEU A 309 18.28 19.59 10.29
N ALA A 310 17.22 20.27 10.74
CA ALA A 310 15.84 19.80 10.64
C ALA A 310 14.87 20.99 10.74
N ALA A 311 13.59 20.73 10.51
CA ALA A 311 12.53 21.67 10.83
C ALA A 311 11.57 21.11 11.89
N THR A 312 10.91 22.00 12.64
CA THR A 312 9.87 21.63 13.62
C THR A 312 8.83 22.75 13.70
N GLY A 313 7.59 22.44 13.27
CA GLY A 313 6.55 23.47 13.13
C GLY A 313 7.00 24.56 12.16
N LYS A 314 7.11 25.80 12.64
CA LYS A 314 7.53 26.94 11.81
C LYS A 314 9.04 27.26 11.91
N ARG A 315 9.79 26.52 12.73
CA ARG A 315 11.19 26.84 13.06
C ARG A 315 12.17 26.01 12.26
N LEU A 316 13.33 26.60 12.00
CA LEU A 316 14.54 25.90 11.58
C LEU A 316 15.42 25.62 12.78
N VAL A 317 15.88 24.38 12.88
CA VAL A 317 16.72 23.92 13.98
C VAL A 317 17.91 23.16 13.44
N ALA A 318 18.92 23.04 14.28
CA ALA A 318 20.00 22.10 14.12
C ALA A 318 20.16 21.29 15.40
N PHE A 319 20.72 20.10 15.27
CA PHE A 319 20.97 19.22 16.39
C PHE A 319 22.25 18.41 16.18
N ASP A 320 22.77 17.84 17.27
CA ASP A 320 23.93 16.95 17.20
C ASP A 320 23.60 15.50 17.59
N GLY A 321 24.59 14.62 17.44
CA GLY A 321 24.46 13.20 17.75
C GLY A 321 24.21 12.86 19.23
N THR A 322 24.14 13.84 20.14
CA THR A 322 23.74 13.66 21.54
C THR A 322 22.26 14.01 21.78
N GLY A 323 21.60 14.64 20.79
CA GLY A 323 20.24 15.14 20.91
C GLY A 323 20.14 16.59 21.41
N GLN A 324 21.26 17.32 21.54
CA GLN A 324 21.20 18.76 21.82
C GLN A 324 20.65 19.50 20.60
N VAL A 325 19.71 20.42 20.81
CA VAL A 325 19.04 21.20 19.75
C VAL A 325 19.38 22.68 19.90
N HIS A 326 19.62 23.35 18.77
CA HIS A 326 19.81 24.79 18.65
C HIS A 326 18.86 25.36 17.59
N THR A 327 18.12 26.42 17.94
CA THR A 327 17.22 27.10 17.00
C THR A 327 18.05 28.04 16.12
N LEU A 328 18.01 27.82 14.81
CA LEU A 328 18.71 28.66 13.83
C LEU A 328 17.87 29.86 13.43
N TRP A 329 16.56 29.66 13.33
CA TRP A 329 15.63 30.71 12.95
C TRP A 329 14.22 30.39 13.44
N GLU A 330 13.54 31.44 13.89
CA GLU A 330 12.14 31.44 14.29
C GLU A 330 11.41 32.54 13.53
N PRO A 331 10.27 32.24 12.89
CA PRO A 331 9.54 33.25 12.15
C PRO A 331 8.82 34.24 13.08
N PRO A 332 8.34 35.36 12.51
CA PRO A 332 7.40 36.26 13.18
C PRO A 332 6.17 35.51 13.74
N ALA A 333 5.59 36.05 14.81
CA ALA A 333 4.49 35.39 15.54
C ALA A 333 3.22 35.19 14.70
N ASP A 334 2.98 36.06 13.71
CA ASP A 334 1.86 36.05 12.78
C ASP A 334 2.06 35.10 11.58
N GLU A 335 3.25 34.51 11.43
CA GLU A 335 3.51 33.54 10.36
C GLU A 335 2.54 32.36 10.46
N THR A 336 1.96 31.95 9.34
CA THR A 336 1.00 30.84 9.28
C THR A 336 1.59 29.61 8.58
N LEU A 337 2.63 29.80 7.78
CA LEU A 337 3.30 28.75 7.03
C LEU A 337 4.25 27.95 7.92
N ALA A 338 4.22 26.64 7.74
CA ALA A 338 5.14 25.73 8.40
C ALA A 338 6.43 25.64 7.57
N THR A 339 7.56 25.31 8.21
CA THR A 339 8.89 25.33 7.57
C THR A 339 9.43 23.94 7.29
N HIS A 340 10.04 23.72 6.12
CA HIS A 340 10.38 22.39 5.60
C HIS A 340 11.71 22.38 4.86
N GLU A 341 12.27 21.18 4.75
CA GLU A 341 13.36 20.82 3.84
C GLU A 341 14.59 21.76 3.88
N PRO A 342 15.20 22.04 5.05
CA PRO A 342 16.40 22.87 5.09
C PRO A 342 17.57 22.18 4.36
N ARG A 343 18.13 22.87 3.37
CA ARG A 343 19.31 22.45 2.61
C ARG A 343 20.39 23.54 2.65
N PRO A 344 21.64 23.21 2.98
CA PRO A 344 22.73 24.17 2.87
C PRO A 344 23.01 24.53 1.40
N LEU A 345 23.25 25.81 1.13
CA LEU A 345 23.64 26.33 -0.19
C LEU A 345 25.16 26.28 -0.34
N TRP A 346 25.70 25.07 -0.52
CA TRP A 346 27.13 24.84 -0.67
C TRP A 346 27.45 23.89 -1.82
N GLY A 347 28.67 23.96 -2.33
CA GLY A 347 29.14 22.98 -3.31
C GLY A 347 29.43 21.65 -2.63
N ARG A 348 29.20 20.54 -3.33
CA ARG A 348 29.55 19.20 -2.82
C ARG A 348 30.23 18.37 -3.91
N PRO A 349 31.17 17.48 -3.54
CA PRO A 349 31.75 16.56 -4.51
C PRO A 349 30.67 15.67 -5.13
N ARG A 350 30.86 15.28 -6.38
CA ARG A 350 30.00 14.30 -7.06
C ARG A 350 30.33 12.91 -6.56
N GLU A 351 29.30 12.12 -6.29
CA GLU A 351 29.42 10.68 -6.09
C GLU A 351 29.83 9.98 -7.41
N PRO A 352 30.24 8.70 -7.38
CA PRO A 352 30.54 7.97 -8.60
C PRO A 352 29.34 7.89 -9.55
N VAL A 353 29.59 8.08 -10.85
CA VAL A 353 28.60 7.80 -11.89
C VAL A 353 28.59 6.29 -12.16
N LEU A 354 27.46 5.64 -11.89
CA LEU A 354 27.31 4.20 -12.14
C LEU A 354 26.99 3.93 -13.61
N ALA A 355 27.70 2.97 -14.20
CA ALA A 355 27.44 2.55 -15.58
C ALA A 355 26.04 1.90 -15.69
N PRO A 356 25.25 2.24 -16.73
CA PRO A 356 23.94 1.63 -16.94
C PRO A 356 24.07 0.13 -17.21
N ARG A 357 23.17 -0.65 -16.62
CA ARG A 357 23.02 -2.10 -16.84
C ARG A 357 21.83 -2.42 -17.76
N THR A 358 20.98 -1.43 -17.98
CA THR A 358 19.82 -1.49 -18.86
C THR A 358 20.23 -1.60 -20.34
N LYS A 359 19.54 -2.46 -21.08
CA LYS A 359 19.57 -2.55 -22.55
C LYS A 359 18.17 -2.28 -23.09
N THR A 360 17.91 -1.03 -23.49
CA THR A 360 16.57 -0.55 -23.90
C THR A 360 15.97 -1.26 -25.11
N ALA A 361 16.79 -1.92 -25.92
CA ALA A 361 16.30 -2.76 -27.02
C ALA A 361 15.60 -4.06 -26.55
N SER A 362 15.70 -4.45 -25.27
CA SER A 362 15.12 -5.69 -24.73
C SER A 362 13.75 -5.45 -24.09
N SER A 363 12.76 -6.30 -24.35
CA SER A 363 11.45 -6.25 -23.68
C SER A 363 11.40 -7.01 -22.35
N THR A 364 12.47 -7.74 -22.01
CA THR A 364 12.58 -8.62 -20.85
C THR A 364 13.84 -8.32 -20.05
N GLY A 365 13.86 -8.77 -18.80
CA GLY A 365 15.08 -8.99 -18.02
C GLY A 365 15.17 -10.45 -17.58
N ARG A 366 16.21 -10.79 -16.83
CA ARG A 366 16.52 -12.16 -16.42
C ARG A 366 16.70 -12.27 -14.92
N LEU A 367 16.21 -13.36 -14.34
CA LEU A 367 16.33 -13.68 -12.92
C LEU A 367 17.08 -14.99 -12.73
N LEU A 368 18.06 -14.98 -11.84
CA LEU A 368 18.82 -16.16 -11.41
C LEU A 368 18.61 -16.40 -9.91
N LEU A 369 18.01 -17.52 -9.57
CA LEU A 369 17.94 -18.04 -8.21
C LEU A 369 18.99 -19.14 -8.06
N GLN A 370 19.91 -18.96 -7.11
CA GLN A 370 20.98 -19.94 -6.89
C GLN A 370 20.45 -21.23 -6.25
N ASP A 371 19.75 -21.14 -5.11
CA ASP A 371 19.14 -22.29 -4.46
C ASP A 371 17.89 -21.89 -3.69
N VAL A 372 16.74 -22.37 -4.16
CA VAL A 372 15.42 -22.08 -3.60
C VAL A 372 15.25 -22.49 -2.12
N ARG A 373 16.12 -23.34 -1.58
CA ARG A 373 16.01 -23.84 -0.19
C ARG A 373 16.70 -22.92 0.82
N LEU A 374 17.64 -22.10 0.35
CA LEU A 374 18.31 -21.13 1.20
C LEU A 374 17.35 -19.97 1.45
N GLY A 375 17.25 -19.47 2.67
CA GLY A 375 16.27 -18.42 2.95
C GLY A 375 15.84 -18.32 4.40
N ARG A 376 15.02 -17.30 4.69
CA ARG A 376 14.33 -17.17 5.97
C ARG A 376 13.12 -18.10 6.02
N ASN A 377 12.92 -18.76 7.16
CA ASN A 377 11.76 -19.63 7.40
C ASN A 377 11.64 -20.69 6.29
N MET A 378 12.71 -21.46 6.07
CA MET A 378 12.79 -22.54 5.08
C MET A 378 12.99 -23.93 5.72
N ASP A 379 12.98 -24.00 7.05
CA ASP A 379 13.08 -25.26 7.78
C ASP A 379 11.98 -26.24 7.35
N GLY A 380 12.36 -27.49 7.11
CA GLY A 380 11.45 -28.55 6.67
C GLY A 380 11.12 -28.56 5.17
N VAL A 381 11.83 -27.80 4.33
CA VAL A 381 11.77 -27.94 2.87
C VAL A 381 12.86 -28.90 2.39
N ALA A 382 12.45 -30.01 1.76
CA ALA A 382 13.37 -31.06 1.35
C ALA A 382 14.08 -30.77 0.00
N PRO A 383 15.30 -31.30 -0.23
CA PRO A 383 15.94 -31.25 -1.54
C PRO A 383 15.05 -31.83 -2.65
N GLY A 384 14.92 -31.12 -3.77
CA GLY A 384 14.09 -31.53 -4.90
C GLY A 384 12.58 -31.57 -4.64
N GLU A 385 12.11 -31.01 -3.51
CA GLU A 385 10.68 -30.84 -3.23
C GLU A 385 10.07 -29.76 -4.13
N ILE A 386 10.71 -28.59 -4.17
CA ILE A 386 10.31 -27.48 -5.02
C ILE A 386 10.82 -27.76 -6.44
N VAL A 387 9.91 -27.83 -7.40
CA VAL A 387 10.23 -28.21 -8.80
C VAL A 387 9.89 -27.14 -9.82
N LYS A 388 9.12 -26.12 -9.42
CA LYS A 388 8.76 -24.99 -10.28
C LYS A 388 8.42 -23.76 -9.46
N LEU A 389 8.51 -22.58 -10.07
CA LEU A 389 8.01 -21.33 -9.54
C LEU A 389 6.78 -20.90 -10.35
N LEU A 390 5.67 -20.59 -9.67
CA LEU A 390 4.57 -19.82 -10.23
C LEU A 390 4.99 -18.36 -10.30
N VAL A 391 4.88 -17.75 -11.47
CA VAL A 391 5.17 -16.34 -11.69
C VAL A 391 3.87 -15.56 -11.70
N LEU A 392 3.75 -14.62 -10.76
CA LEU A 392 2.60 -13.74 -10.60
C LEU A 392 3.03 -12.29 -10.81
N GLU A 393 2.15 -11.47 -11.37
CA GLU A 393 2.32 -10.02 -11.50
C GLU A 393 1.28 -9.31 -10.64
N GLN A 394 1.70 -8.30 -9.87
CA GLN A 394 0.78 -7.38 -9.23
C GLN A 394 0.24 -6.34 -10.22
N LEU A 395 -1.07 -6.12 -10.19
CA LEU A 395 -1.74 -5.24 -11.15
C LEU A 395 -2.09 -3.87 -10.54
N PRO A 396 -1.72 -2.76 -11.20
CA PRO A 396 -2.05 -1.43 -10.71
C PRO A 396 -3.55 -1.19 -10.74
N LYS A 397 -4.04 -0.40 -9.78
CA LYS A 397 -5.44 -0.03 -9.64
C LYS A 397 -5.71 1.32 -10.32
N PRO A 398 -6.69 1.41 -11.25
CA PRO A 398 -6.96 2.64 -12.00
C PRO A 398 -7.68 3.72 -11.18
N ILE A 399 -8.43 3.32 -10.15
CA ILE A 399 -9.15 4.22 -9.25
C ILE A 399 -9.49 3.50 -7.94
N ASN A 400 -9.59 4.24 -6.84
CA ASN A 400 -10.04 3.69 -5.57
C ASN A 400 -10.93 4.69 -4.80
N PHE A 401 -11.94 4.17 -4.10
CA PHE A 401 -12.96 4.97 -3.41
C PHE A 401 -12.98 4.75 -1.89
N SER A 402 -12.25 3.76 -1.37
CA SER A 402 -12.38 3.35 0.02
C SER A 402 -11.04 3.05 0.68
N GLY A 403 -11.06 2.99 2.01
CA GLY A 403 -9.95 2.56 2.84
C GLY A 403 -9.74 1.04 2.92
N GLY A 404 -10.64 0.26 2.33
CA GLY A 404 -10.69 -1.20 2.45
C GLY A 404 -10.63 -1.91 1.10
N PRO A 405 -10.48 -3.24 1.10
CA PRO A 405 -10.34 -4.04 -0.12
C PRO A 405 -11.68 -4.37 -0.79
N TYR A 406 -12.80 -3.76 -0.40
CA TYR A 406 -14.12 -4.15 -0.89
C TYR A 406 -14.44 -3.54 -2.27
N PRO A 407 -15.08 -4.29 -3.20
CA PRO A 407 -15.46 -5.70 -3.13
C PRO A 407 -14.39 -6.65 -3.71
N ILE A 408 -13.13 -6.23 -3.85
CA ILE A 408 -12.04 -7.09 -4.36
C ILE A 408 -11.86 -8.33 -3.49
N SER A 409 -11.85 -8.18 -2.16
CA SER A 409 -11.80 -9.30 -1.23
C SER A 409 -12.44 -8.97 0.12
N ASN A 410 -12.83 -9.99 0.88
CA ASN A 410 -13.31 -9.83 2.26
C ASN A 410 -12.13 -9.90 3.24
N GLY A 411 -11.48 -8.76 3.48
CA GLY A 411 -10.36 -8.63 4.41
C GLY A 411 -9.08 -9.39 3.99
N GLY A 412 -8.97 -9.72 2.69
CA GLY A 412 -7.81 -10.37 2.08
C GLY A 412 -6.97 -9.35 1.29
N THR A 413 -6.63 -9.69 0.05
CA THR A 413 -5.85 -8.81 -0.84
C THR A 413 -6.56 -7.48 -1.18
N PHE A 414 -5.77 -6.41 -1.30
CA PHE A 414 -6.20 -5.10 -1.82
C PHE A 414 -6.03 -4.96 -3.34
N THR A 415 -5.32 -5.90 -3.95
CA THR A 415 -4.83 -5.85 -5.31
C THR A 415 -5.16 -7.12 -6.06
N LEU A 416 -5.22 -7.03 -7.38
CA LEU A 416 -5.32 -8.17 -8.27
C LEU A 416 -3.94 -8.65 -8.66
N ALA A 417 -3.80 -9.98 -8.81
CA ALA A 417 -2.61 -10.61 -9.34
C ALA A 417 -2.92 -11.32 -10.66
N ARG A 418 -2.04 -11.14 -11.66
CA ARG A 418 -2.07 -11.88 -12.92
C ARG A 418 -1.14 -13.09 -12.84
N VAL A 419 -1.66 -14.28 -13.15
CA VAL A 419 -0.86 -15.47 -13.38
C VAL A 419 -0.20 -15.37 -14.75
N LEU A 420 1.14 -15.35 -14.78
CA LEU A 420 1.90 -15.38 -16.03
C LEU A 420 2.21 -16.80 -16.49
N GLY A 421 2.36 -17.73 -15.55
CA GLY A 421 2.71 -19.11 -15.85
C GLY A 421 3.71 -19.68 -14.85
N THR A 422 4.43 -20.74 -15.26
CA THR A 422 5.45 -21.37 -14.41
C THR A 422 6.82 -21.42 -15.09
N VAL A 423 7.86 -21.50 -14.28
CA VAL A 423 9.25 -21.74 -14.71
C VAL A 423 9.85 -22.89 -13.91
N PRO A 424 10.74 -23.71 -14.49
CA PRO A 424 11.29 -24.88 -13.82
C PRO A 424 12.30 -24.49 -12.74
N VAL A 425 12.38 -25.33 -11.69
CA VAL A 425 13.47 -25.34 -10.71
C VAL A 425 14.24 -26.65 -10.89
N HIS A 426 15.55 -26.55 -11.03
CA HIS A 426 16.43 -27.70 -11.23
C HIS A 426 16.58 -28.52 -9.93
N PRO A 427 17.03 -29.79 -10.00
CA PRO A 427 17.19 -30.64 -8.82
C PRO A 427 18.12 -30.08 -7.73
N ASP A 428 19.07 -29.21 -8.10
CA ASP A 428 19.97 -28.49 -7.17
C ASP A 428 19.31 -27.29 -6.48
N GLY A 429 18.05 -26.98 -6.83
CA GLY A 429 17.29 -25.84 -6.31
C GLY A 429 17.45 -24.56 -7.13
N SER A 430 18.26 -24.56 -8.19
CA SER A 430 18.52 -23.38 -9.01
C SER A 430 17.41 -23.12 -10.04
N ALA A 431 17.19 -21.85 -10.38
CA ALA A 431 16.29 -21.45 -11.46
C ALA A 431 16.85 -20.25 -12.22
N TYR A 432 16.72 -20.24 -13.54
CA TYR A 432 17.17 -19.15 -14.40
C TYR A 432 16.14 -18.91 -15.49
N PHE A 433 15.55 -17.70 -15.54
CA PHE A 433 14.41 -17.45 -16.42
C PHE A 433 14.25 -15.98 -16.81
N GLU A 434 13.53 -15.74 -17.90
CA GLU A 434 13.16 -14.41 -18.37
C GLU A 434 11.85 -13.94 -17.72
N VAL A 435 11.77 -12.66 -17.39
CA VAL A 435 10.53 -12.00 -16.98
C VAL A 435 10.35 -10.70 -17.76
N PRO A 436 9.09 -10.26 -17.98
CA PRO A 436 8.83 -8.97 -18.61
C PRO A 436 9.50 -7.80 -17.86
N ALA A 437 10.10 -6.86 -18.59
CA ALA A 437 10.72 -5.69 -17.99
C ALA A 437 9.67 -4.71 -17.44
N LEU A 438 10.02 -3.97 -16.37
CA LEU A 438 9.18 -2.95 -15.73
C LEU A 438 7.80 -3.48 -15.30
N ARG A 439 7.73 -4.73 -14.87
CA ARG A 439 6.54 -5.38 -14.30
C ARG A 439 6.86 -5.93 -12.92
N SER A 440 5.96 -5.65 -11.96
CA SER A 440 6.13 -6.02 -10.55
C SER A 440 5.75 -7.49 -10.35
N VAL A 441 6.73 -8.38 -10.44
CA VAL A 441 6.53 -9.84 -10.38
C VAL A 441 6.93 -10.42 -9.03
N PHE A 442 6.28 -11.50 -8.63
CA PHE A 442 6.55 -12.24 -7.41
C PHE A 442 6.28 -13.73 -7.62
N PHE A 443 6.74 -14.57 -6.69
CA PHE A 443 6.85 -16.01 -6.92
C PHE A 443 6.17 -16.85 -5.84
N VAL A 444 5.62 -17.98 -6.28
CA VAL A 444 5.22 -19.07 -5.40
C VAL A 444 6.05 -20.30 -5.76
N ALA A 445 6.84 -20.79 -4.82
CA ALA A 445 7.56 -22.05 -4.97
C ALA A 445 6.56 -23.21 -4.84
N LEU A 446 6.52 -24.10 -5.82
CA LEU A 446 5.55 -25.19 -5.91
C LEU A 446 6.22 -26.56 -5.84
N ASP A 447 5.53 -27.51 -5.21
CA ASP A 447 5.91 -28.91 -5.20
C ASP A 447 5.48 -29.66 -6.48
N ARG A 448 5.74 -30.98 -6.54
CA ARG A 448 5.34 -31.85 -7.66
C ARG A 448 3.82 -31.99 -7.84
N ARG A 449 3.03 -31.64 -6.83
CA ARG A 449 1.56 -31.62 -6.87
C ARG A 449 1.02 -30.22 -7.14
N ASP A 450 1.88 -29.29 -7.56
CA ASP A 450 1.54 -27.89 -7.81
C ASP A 450 1.07 -27.12 -6.56
N ARG A 451 1.29 -27.64 -5.35
CA ARG A 451 0.90 -27.00 -4.09
C ARG A 451 1.99 -26.02 -3.64
N ALA A 452 1.57 -24.89 -3.08
CA ALA A 452 2.46 -23.84 -2.60
C ALA A 452 3.30 -24.35 -1.41
N VAL A 453 4.62 -24.34 -1.58
CA VAL A 453 5.59 -24.60 -0.52
C VAL A 453 5.99 -23.30 0.15
N LYS A 454 6.33 -22.25 -0.62
CA LYS A 454 6.75 -20.95 -0.08
C LYS A 454 6.27 -19.84 -1.00
N ARG A 455 5.89 -18.72 -0.42
CA ARG A 455 5.42 -17.54 -1.16
C ARG A 455 6.33 -16.34 -0.88
N MET A 456 6.64 -15.59 -1.92
CA MET A 456 7.36 -14.33 -1.83
C MET A 456 6.42 -13.24 -1.30
N HIS A 457 6.77 -12.64 -0.16
CA HIS A 457 6.03 -11.55 0.50
C HIS A 457 6.63 -10.19 0.18
N SER A 458 6.83 -9.97 -1.11
CA SER A 458 7.45 -8.79 -1.73
C SER A 458 7.32 -8.96 -3.24
N PHE A 459 7.77 -7.98 -4.01
CA PHE A 459 7.92 -8.11 -5.45
C PHE A 459 9.32 -7.70 -5.91
N VAL A 460 9.68 -8.18 -7.09
CA VAL A 460 10.87 -7.77 -7.83
C VAL A 460 10.45 -7.18 -9.17
N THR A 461 11.29 -6.31 -9.69
CA THR A 461 11.19 -5.77 -11.04
C THR A 461 12.57 -5.82 -11.68
N VAL A 462 12.60 -5.93 -13.00
CA VAL A 462 13.84 -5.88 -13.79
C VAL A 462 13.72 -4.79 -14.84
N GLN A 463 14.80 -4.05 -15.04
CA GLN A 463 14.92 -3.16 -16.19
C GLN A 463 15.12 -3.96 -17.49
N PRO A 464 14.82 -3.36 -18.65
CA PRO A 464 15.15 -3.91 -19.96
C PRO A 464 16.58 -4.47 -20.00
N GLY A 465 16.75 -5.76 -20.31
CA GLY A 465 18.04 -6.43 -20.48
C GLY A 465 18.82 -6.73 -19.19
N GLU A 466 18.31 -6.31 -18.03
CA GLU A 466 18.92 -6.54 -16.72
C GLU A 466 19.06 -8.05 -16.45
N THR A 467 20.08 -8.42 -15.68
CA THR A 467 20.16 -9.73 -15.03
C THR A 467 20.34 -9.51 -13.54
N LEU A 468 19.39 -10.02 -12.78
CA LEU A 468 19.34 -9.90 -11.34
C LEU A 468 19.39 -11.30 -10.72
N GLY A 469 20.14 -11.46 -9.64
CA GLY A 469 20.30 -12.75 -8.97
C GLY A 469 19.99 -12.66 -7.47
N CYS A 470 19.52 -13.77 -6.89
CA CYS A 470 19.44 -13.97 -5.45
C CYS A 470 20.03 -15.33 -5.05
N VAL A 471 20.53 -15.42 -3.82
CA VAL A 471 21.09 -16.66 -3.29
C VAL A 471 19.96 -17.64 -2.97
N GLY A 472 18.84 -17.13 -2.44
CA GLY A 472 17.74 -17.97 -2.01
C GLY A 472 16.39 -17.23 -1.88
N CYS A 473 15.42 -17.89 -1.27
CA CYS A 473 14.12 -17.33 -0.94
C CYS A 473 14.21 -16.41 0.29
N HIS A 474 14.50 -15.13 0.07
CA HIS A 474 14.71 -14.15 1.14
C HIS A 474 15.82 -14.59 2.10
N GLU A 475 17.02 -14.89 1.59
CA GLU A 475 18.22 -15.15 2.37
C GLU A 475 18.59 -13.98 3.29
N SER A 476 19.31 -14.28 4.38
CA SER A 476 19.92 -13.21 5.17
C SER A 476 20.99 -12.53 4.33
N ARG A 477 20.90 -11.21 4.21
CA ARG A 477 21.86 -10.41 3.42
C ARG A 477 23.22 -10.24 4.09
N THR A 478 23.36 -10.75 5.31
CA THR A 478 24.64 -10.84 6.03
C THR A 478 25.32 -12.20 5.89
N GLN A 479 24.62 -13.19 5.32
CA GLN A 479 25.20 -14.50 5.08
C GLN A 479 26.03 -14.46 3.80
N ALA A 480 27.23 -15.04 3.86
CA ALA A 480 28.01 -15.28 2.66
C ALA A 480 27.22 -16.22 1.72
N PRO A 481 27.20 -15.97 0.40
CA PRO A 481 26.63 -16.91 -0.55
C PRO A 481 27.27 -18.28 -0.38
N VAL A 482 26.48 -19.34 -0.47
CA VAL A 482 27.03 -20.70 -0.49
C VAL A 482 27.86 -20.83 -1.76
N MET A 483 29.12 -21.23 -1.66
CA MET A 483 29.88 -21.61 -2.84
C MET A 483 29.28 -22.91 -3.37
N GLN A 484 28.51 -22.80 -4.45
CA GLN A 484 28.10 -23.94 -5.24
C GLN A 484 28.91 -23.95 -6.53
N ASP A 485 29.18 -25.14 -7.07
CA ASP A 485 29.55 -25.28 -8.47
C ASP A 485 28.47 -24.59 -9.34
N ARG A 486 28.85 -24.21 -10.56
CA ARG A 486 27.99 -23.48 -11.50
C ARG A 486 26.52 -23.99 -11.45
N PRO A 487 25.54 -23.16 -11.02
CA PRO A 487 24.16 -23.63 -10.84
C PRO A 487 23.62 -24.25 -12.12
N ALA A 488 22.93 -25.40 -12.01
CA ALA A 488 22.49 -26.19 -13.16
C ALA A 488 21.62 -25.35 -14.13
N ALA A 489 20.80 -24.44 -13.61
CA ALA A 489 19.97 -23.55 -14.42
C ALA A 489 20.77 -22.65 -15.39
N THR A 490 22.03 -22.35 -15.08
CA THR A 490 22.89 -21.53 -15.97
C THR A 490 23.49 -22.33 -17.13
N ALA A 491 23.37 -23.66 -17.12
CA ALA A 491 23.84 -24.52 -18.20
C ALA A 491 22.83 -24.60 -19.36
N THR A 492 21.53 -24.45 -19.08
CA THR A 492 20.45 -24.56 -20.06
C THR A 492 19.98 -23.23 -20.66
N GLY A 493 20.53 -22.10 -20.18
CA GLY A 493 20.05 -20.77 -20.53
C GLY A 493 18.76 -20.39 -19.80
N PRO A 494 18.27 -19.13 -19.94
CA PRO A 494 17.09 -18.68 -19.21
C PRO A 494 15.82 -19.31 -19.80
N ALA A 495 15.04 -19.97 -18.95
CA ALA A 495 13.75 -20.50 -19.33
C ALA A 495 12.74 -19.38 -19.63
N ARG A 496 11.79 -19.67 -20.52
CA ARG A 496 10.61 -18.82 -20.73
C ARG A 496 9.48 -19.25 -19.82
N ILE A 497 8.66 -18.29 -19.39
CA ILE A 497 7.45 -18.56 -18.63
C ILE A 497 6.51 -19.41 -19.48
N GLN A 498 6.06 -20.55 -18.95
CA GLN A 498 5.07 -21.42 -19.58
C GLN A 498 3.67 -21.00 -19.11
N PRO A 499 2.86 -20.35 -19.97
CA PRO A 499 1.53 -19.87 -19.60
C PRO A 499 0.53 -21.02 -19.48
N PHE A 500 -0.61 -20.74 -18.84
CA PHE A 500 -1.77 -21.64 -18.80
C PHE A 500 -2.76 -21.24 -19.91
N GLU A 501 -2.63 -21.83 -21.10
CA GLU A 501 -3.33 -21.35 -22.32
C GLU A 501 -4.87 -21.29 -22.21
N ASP A 502 -5.49 -22.21 -21.47
CA ASP A 502 -6.95 -22.32 -21.34
C ASP A 502 -7.55 -21.68 -20.07
N LEU A 503 -6.76 -20.89 -19.34
CA LEU A 503 -7.15 -20.29 -18.07
C LEU A 503 -7.01 -18.76 -18.12
N PRO A 504 -7.87 -18.02 -17.39
CA PRO A 504 -7.74 -16.58 -17.32
C PRO A 504 -6.44 -16.19 -16.61
N GLY A 505 -5.82 -15.10 -17.06
CA GLY A 505 -4.66 -14.53 -16.36
C GLY A 505 -5.04 -13.93 -15.01
N VAL A 506 -6.25 -13.38 -14.85
CA VAL A 506 -6.76 -12.81 -13.60
C VAL A 506 -8.04 -13.52 -13.23
N PHE A 507 -8.05 -14.16 -12.05
CA PHE A 507 -9.18 -14.95 -11.58
C PHE A 507 -10.28 -14.07 -10.98
N ASP A 508 -11.52 -14.47 -11.20
CA ASP A 508 -12.74 -13.86 -10.69
C ASP A 508 -13.61 -14.96 -10.03
N PHE A 509 -14.01 -14.77 -8.78
CA PHE A 509 -14.70 -15.84 -8.05
C PHE A 509 -16.07 -16.19 -8.66
N PRO A 510 -16.99 -15.24 -8.92
CA PRO A 510 -18.24 -15.54 -9.61
C PRO A 510 -18.07 -16.20 -10.98
N ARG A 511 -17.10 -15.76 -11.79
CA ARG A 511 -16.88 -16.28 -13.16
C ARG A 511 -16.20 -17.65 -13.18
N ASP A 512 -15.16 -17.84 -12.36
CA ASP A 512 -14.24 -18.97 -12.50
C ASP A 512 -14.45 -20.04 -11.42
N VAL A 513 -14.65 -19.64 -10.16
CA VAL A 513 -14.70 -20.55 -9.02
C VAL A 513 -16.12 -21.01 -8.72
N GLN A 514 -17.08 -20.09 -8.71
CA GLN A 514 -18.47 -20.40 -8.40
C GLN A 514 -19.05 -21.49 -9.32
N PRO A 515 -18.76 -21.56 -10.64
CA PRO A 515 -19.26 -22.66 -11.47
C PRO A 515 -18.78 -24.04 -11.03
N VAL A 516 -17.54 -24.15 -10.51
CA VAL A 516 -16.99 -25.40 -9.95
C VAL A 516 -17.79 -25.78 -8.71
N LEU A 517 -18.01 -24.84 -7.79
CA LEU A 517 -18.78 -25.07 -6.57
C LEU A 517 -20.24 -25.41 -6.87
N THR A 518 -20.86 -24.73 -7.84
CA THR A 518 -22.24 -25.00 -8.25
C THR A 518 -22.40 -26.42 -8.78
N ARG A 519 -21.46 -26.90 -9.59
CA ARG A 519 -21.51 -28.24 -10.19
C ARG A 519 -21.31 -29.35 -9.16
N HIS A 520 -20.38 -29.14 -8.22
CA HIS A 520 -19.86 -30.24 -7.38
C HIS A 520 -20.28 -30.16 -5.91
N CYS A 521 -20.69 -28.98 -5.43
CA CYS A 521 -20.91 -28.73 -3.99
C CYS A 521 -22.33 -28.23 -3.69
N ALA A 522 -22.87 -27.32 -4.51
CA ALA A 522 -24.09 -26.58 -4.18
C ALA A 522 -25.36 -27.44 -4.14
N SER A 523 -25.37 -28.64 -4.74
CA SER A 523 -26.50 -29.56 -4.67
C SER A 523 -26.77 -30.06 -3.23
N CYS A 524 -25.70 -30.19 -2.43
CA CYS A 524 -25.74 -30.60 -1.02
C CYS A 524 -25.52 -29.43 -0.05
N HIS A 525 -24.78 -28.39 -0.46
CA HIS A 525 -24.45 -27.23 0.35
C HIS A 525 -25.17 -25.98 -0.18
N ASN A 526 -26.40 -25.73 0.25
CA ASN A 526 -27.12 -24.53 -0.15
C ASN A 526 -28.10 -24.03 0.93
N GLY A 527 -28.58 -22.81 0.77
CA GLY A 527 -29.53 -22.22 1.71
C GLY A 527 -30.80 -23.06 1.93
N GLN A 528 -31.35 -23.76 0.92
CA GLN A 528 -32.57 -24.55 1.11
C GLN A 528 -32.29 -25.86 1.88
N LYS A 529 -31.21 -26.55 1.53
CA LYS A 529 -30.72 -27.79 2.15
C LYS A 529 -29.52 -27.49 3.04
N TYR A 530 -29.80 -27.02 4.25
CA TYR A 530 -28.79 -26.53 5.20
C TYR A 530 -28.32 -27.60 6.20
N GLU A 531 -28.54 -28.88 5.91
CA GLU A 531 -28.10 -30.01 6.76
C GLU A 531 -26.57 -30.03 6.90
N GLY A 532 -25.87 -29.67 5.82
CA GLY A 532 -24.41 -29.51 5.80
C GLY A 532 -23.90 -28.24 6.49
N ARG A 533 -24.81 -27.38 6.99
CA ARG A 533 -24.53 -26.12 7.72
C ARG A 533 -23.61 -25.12 6.99
N VAL A 534 -23.54 -25.21 5.67
CA VAL A 534 -22.73 -24.36 4.79
C VAL A 534 -23.53 -24.11 3.52
N ASP A 535 -23.62 -22.86 3.07
CA ASP A 535 -24.29 -22.45 1.83
C ASP A 535 -23.27 -22.10 0.72
N LEU A 536 -22.90 -23.07 -0.10
CA LEU A 536 -21.98 -22.87 -1.23
C LEU A 536 -22.70 -22.47 -2.53
N SER A 537 -23.92 -21.96 -2.43
CA SER A 537 -24.63 -21.42 -3.59
C SER A 537 -24.06 -20.07 -4.05
N GLY A 538 -24.28 -19.76 -5.33
CA GLY A 538 -23.95 -18.46 -5.90
C GLY A 538 -24.91 -17.34 -5.50
N ASP A 539 -25.77 -17.55 -4.50
CA ASP A 539 -26.70 -16.53 -4.04
C ASP A 539 -25.95 -15.30 -3.55
N GLN A 540 -26.36 -14.12 -4.00
CA GLN A 540 -25.63 -12.91 -3.69
C GLN A 540 -26.03 -12.38 -2.32
N THR A 541 -25.03 -11.98 -1.56
CA THR A 541 -25.13 -11.23 -0.30
C THR A 541 -24.92 -9.75 -0.61
N PRO A 542 -24.96 -8.85 0.39
CA PRO A 542 -24.80 -7.41 0.15
C PRO A 542 -23.53 -6.98 -0.58
N VAL A 543 -22.42 -7.70 -0.40
CA VAL A 543 -21.12 -7.37 -1.00
C VAL A 543 -20.60 -8.52 -1.87
N PHE A 544 -20.63 -9.75 -1.35
CA PHE A 544 -20.08 -10.96 -2.00
C PHE A 544 -21.20 -11.96 -2.34
N ASN A 545 -20.90 -13.23 -2.57
CA ASN A 545 -21.92 -14.28 -2.59
C ASN A 545 -21.79 -15.21 -1.37
N ALA A 546 -22.80 -16.06 -1.17
CA ALA A 546 -22.88 -16.96 -0.03
C ALA A 546 -21.65 -17.86 0.02
N ALA A 547 -21.30 -18.51 -1.10
CA ALA A 547 -20.16 -19.41 -1.17
C ALA A 547 -18.83 -18.76 -0.75
N TYR A 548 -18.50 -17.56 -1.24
CA TYR A 548 -17.25 -16.88 -0.89
C TYR A 548 -17.19 -16.56 0.61
N ASN A 549 -18.27 -16.02 1.17
CA ASN A 549 -18.36 -15.73 2.60
C ASN A 549 -18.25 -17.02 3.43
N GLU A 550 -18.94 -18.08 3.03
CA GLU A 550 -18.92 -19.39 3.69
C GLU A 550 -17.53 -20.03 3.65
N MET A 551 -16.84 -19.98 2.51
CA MET A 551 -15.48 -20.49 2.38
C MET A 551 -14.51 -19.76 3.33
N ILE A 552 -14.69 -18.47 3.53
CA ILE A 552 -13.93 -17.69 4.51
C ILE A 552 -14.32 -18.09 5.93
N GLN A 553 -15.62 -18.10 6.26
CA GLN A 553 -16.09 -18.42 7.60
C GLN A 553 -15.64 -19.81 8.07
N HIS A 554 -15.54 -20.76 7.13
CA HIS A 554 -15.14 -22.14 7.39
C HIS A 554 -13.65 -22.44 7.13
N SER A 555 -12.84 -21.41 6.82
CA SER A 555 -11.39 -21.55 6.58
C SER A 555 -11.07 -22.58 5.50
N LEU A 556 -11.80 -22.54 4.38
CA LEU A 556 -11.63 -23.50 3.28
C LEU A 556 -10.40 -23.19 2.41
N PHE A 557 -9.92 -21.95 2.43
CA PHE A 557 -8.67 -21.53 1.79
C PHE A 557 -7.88 -20.57 2.67
N THR A 558 -6.59 -20.39 2.36
CA THR A 558 -5.71 -19.43 3.02
C THR A 558 -5.06 -18.51 1.99
N ASP A 559 -5.27 -17.20 2.11
CA ASP A 559 -4.89 -16.15 1.15
C ASP A 559 -3.79 -15.21 1.68
N GLY A 560 -3.10 -15.59 2.76
CA GLY A 560 -1.97 -14.82 3.31
C GLY A 560 -2.37 -13.63 4.18
N ARG A 561 -3.55 -13.05 3.94
CA ARG A 561 -4.15 -11.91 4.68
C ARG A 561 -3.20 -10.72 4.84
N ASN A 562 -3.72 -9.61 5.39
CA ASN A 562 -2.98 -8.36 5.61
C ASN A 562 -2.02 -8.45 6.83
N GLU A 563 -1.16 -9.47 6.88
CA GLU A 563 -0.28 -9.82 8.01
C GLU A 563 1.15 -9.24 7.88
N SER A 564 2.10 -9.64 8.74
CA SER A 564 3.48 -9.10 8.71
C SER A 564 4.41 -9.74 7.65
N GLY A 565 3.93 -10.76 6.93
CA GLY A 565 4.71 -11.48 5.91
C GLY A 565 5.77 -12.43 6.48
N ASN A 566 6.70 -12.86 5.63
CA ASN A 566 7.73 -13.90 5.89
C ASN A 566 7.16 -15.21 6.50
N SER A 567 5.99 -15.65 6.03
CA SER A 567 5.32 -16.83 6.56
C SER A 567 6.14 -18.12 6.42
N LEU A 568 5.84 -19.12 7.25
CA LEU A 568 6.46 -20.44 7.20
C LEU A 568 6.12 -21.18 5.89
N PRO A 569 6.90 -22.20 5.50
CA PRO A 569 6.54 -23.03 4.36
C PRO A 569 5.19 -23.71 4.58
N ARG A 570 4.39 -23.85 3.52
CA ARG A 570 3.08 -24.52 3.50
C ARG A 570 2.05 -23.92 4.47
N SER A 571 2.21 -22.64 4.85
CA SER A 571 1.24 -21.96 5.73
C SER A 571 0.27 -21.03 4.99
N VAL A 572 0.54 -20.71 3.72
CA VAL A 572 -0.23 -19.77 2.89
C VAL A 572 -0.49 -20.38 1.52
N GLY A 573 -1.62 -20.04 0.91
CA GLY A 573 -1.97 -20.44 -0.45
C GLY A 573 -2.46 -21.89 -0.53
N SER A 574 -2.26 -22.51 -1.68
CA SER A 574 -2.73 -23.86 -1.97
C SER A 574 -2.13 -24.90 -1.02
N GLY A 575 -0.92 -24.70 -0.49
CA GLY A 575 -0.28 -25.60 0.47
C GLY A 575 -1.04 -25.80 1.79
N ASN A 576 -1.87 -24.83 2.19
CA ASN A 576 -2.63 -24.86 3.46
C ASN A 576 -4.15 -24.76 3.27
N SER A 577 -4.65 -25.00 2.06
CA SER A 577 -6.06 -24.79 1.72
C SER A 577 -6.85 -26.09 1.74
N ARG A 578 -7.69 -26.26 2.77
CA ARG A 578 -8.49 -27.47 3.03
C ARG A 578 -9.40 -27.87 1.87
N ILE A 579 -9.90 -26.91 1.08
CA ILE A 579 -10.76 -27.22 -0.06
C ILE A 579 -10.05 -28.10 -1.08
N LEU A 580 -8.74 -27.94 -1.26
CA LEU A 580 -7.95 -28.73 -2.20
C LEU A 580 -7.81 -30.18 -1.73
N ASP A 581 -7.73 -30.41 -0.41
CA ASP A 581 -7.68 -31.76 0.15
C ASP A 581 -9.06 -32.46 0.08
N MET A 582 -10.15 -31.68 0.15
CA MET A 582 -11.51 -32.21 0.01
C MET A 582 -11.83 -32.65 -1.42
N VAL A 583 -11.36 -31.91 -2.43
CA VAL A 583 -11.62 -32.21 -3.85
C VAL A 583 -10.70 -33.29 -4.43
N ASP A 584 -9.70 -33.75 -3.67
CA ASP A 584 -8.82 -34.89 -4.01
C ASP A 584 -9.51 -36.25 -3.80
N GLY A 585 -10.84 -36.28 -3.70
CA GLY A 585 -11.65 -37.50 -3.65
C GLY A 585 -11.96 -38.02 -2.24
N GLN A 586 -11.52 -37.32 -1.20
CA GLN A 586 -11.80 -37.68 0.20
C GLN A 586 -13.21 -37.25 0.66
N HIS A 587 -13.87 -36.33 -0.06
CA HIS A 587 -15.20 -35.84 0.29
C HIS A 587 -16.31 -36.49 -0.55
N TYR A 588 -16.99 -37.49 0.02
CA TYR A 588 -18.26 -38.07 -0.44
C TYR A 588 -18.43 -38.25 -1.96
N LYS A 589 -17.41 -38.77 -2.65
CA LYS A 589 -17.37 -39.07 -4.10
C LYS A 589 -17.30 -37.86 -5.04
N VAL A 590 -17.08 -36.65 -4.53
CA VAL A 590 -16.80 -35.48 -5.38
C VAL A 590 -15.47 -35.70 -6.11
N ARG A 591 -15.47 -35.52 -7.44
CA ARG A 591 -14.28 -35.60 -8.29
C ARG A 591 -14.29 -34.44 -9.27
N LEU A 592 -13.30 -33.56 -9.13
CA LEU A 592 -13.07 -32.48 -10.08
C LEU A 592 -12.17 -32.95 -11.22
N SER A 593 -12.35 -32.37 -12.40
CA SER A 593 -11.37 -32.45 -13.48
C SER A 593 -10.07 -31.73 -13.10
N GLU A 594 -8.96 -32.10 -13.75
CA GLU A 594 -7.66 -31.44 -13.51
C GLU A 594 -7.72 -29.93 -13.81
N ARG A 595 -8.52 -29.52 -14.81
CA ARG A 595 -8.78 -28.11 -15.09
C ARG A 595 -9.44 -27.40 -13.92
N GLU A 596 -10.49 -27.98 -13.35
CA GLU A 596 -11.22 -27.38 -12.21
C GLU A 596 -10.35 -27.31 -10.94
N LYS A 597 -9.54 -28.35 -10.68
CA LYS A 597 -8.54 -28.30 -9.60
C LYS A 597 -7.54 -27.17 -9.82
N THR A 598 -7.06 -27.01 -11.05
CA THR A 598 -6.13 -25.95 -11.42
C THR A 598 -6.75 -24.56 -11.25
N VAL A 599 -8.04 -24.39 -11.58
CA VAL A 599 -8.78 -23.14 -11.34
C VAL A 599 -8.83 -22.80 -9.85
N LEU A 600 -9.26 -23.74 -8.99
CA LEU A 600 -9.31 -23.51 -7.54
C LEU A 600 -7.93 -23.16 -6.98
N ARG A 601 -6.91 -23.93 -7.38
CA ARG A 601 -5.53 -23.74 -6.93
C ARG A 601 -4.97 -22.38 -7.35
N LEU A 602 -5.07 -22.01 -8.63
CA LEU A 602 -4.53 -20.75 -9.13
C LEU A 602 -5.29 -19.55 -8.59
N TRP A 603 -6.60 -19.63 -8.40
CA TRP A 603 -7.36 -18.59 -7.70
C TRP A 603 -6.85 -18.37 -6.27
N ILE A 604 -6.63 -19.46 -5.50
CA ILE A 604 -6.05 -19.38 -4.15
C ILE A 604 -4.64 -18.78 -4.20
N ASP A 605 -3.79 -19.29 -5.09
CA ASP A 605 -2.41 -18.83 -5.25
C ASP A 605 -2.32 -17.46 -5.92
N SER A 606 -3.41 -16.87 -6.43
CA SER A 606 -3.47 -15.46 -6.84
C SER A 606 -4.10 -14.57 -5.75
N SER A 607 -4.01 -14.98 -4.48
CA SER A 607 -4.55 -14.28 -3.29
C SER A 607 -6.08 -14.22 -3.22
N ALA A 608 -6.75 -15.19 -3.85
CA ALA A 608 -8.18 -15.48 -3.71
C ALA A 608 -9.14 -14.26 -3.84
N PRO A 609 -9.02 -13.42 -4.88
CA PRO A 609 -9.92 -12.28 -5.05
C PRO A 609 -11.37 -12.75 -5.29
N PHE A 610 -12.34 -11.99 -4.79
CA PHE A 610 -13.74 -12.14 -5.17
C PHE A 610 -13.98 -11.56 -6.56
N ALA A 611 -13.73 -10.26 -6.72
CA ALA A 611 -13.86 -9.57 -8.01
C ALA A 611 -12.52 -9.58 -8.74
N GLY A 612 -12.48 -10.11 -9.96
CA GLY A 612 -11.30 -10.12 -10.84
C GLY A 612 -11.18 -8.89 -11.74
N THR A 613 -11.89 -7.81 -11.41
CA THR A 613 -11.88 -6.52 -12.13
C THR A 613 -11.96 -5.36 -11.13
N TYR A 614 -11.21 -4.30 -11.40
CA TYR A 614 -11.27 -3.07 -10.60
C TYR A 614 -12.53 -2.24 -10.91
N ALA A 615 -13.24 -2.50 -12.01
CA ALA A 615 -14.53 -1.89 -12.32
C ALA A 615 -15.61 -2.19 -11.26
N ALA A 616 -15.41 -3.21 -10.42
CA ALA A 616 -16.30 -3.54 -9.31
C ALA A 616 -16.24 -2.54 -8.15
N LEU A 617 -15.16 -1.74 -8.05
CA LEU A 617 -14.97 -0.79 -6.96
C LEU A 617 -16.05 0.30 -6.99
N GLY A 618 -16.69 0.55 -5.84
CA GLY A 618 -17.73 1.58 -5.75
C GLY A 618 -19.04 1.22 -6.45
N SER A 619 -19.27 -0.05 -6.79
CA SER A 619 -20.45 -0.49 -7.54
C SER A 619 -21.14 -1.69 -6.90
N GLY A 620 -22.48 -1.72 -6.94
CA GLY A 620 -23.26 -2.94 -6.72
C GLY A 620 -23.24 -3.53 -5.30
N MET A 621 -22.90 -2.74 -4.28
CA MET A 621 -22.92 -3.15 -2.87
C MET A 621 -24.19 -2.63 -2.19
N HIS A 622 -25.15 -3.51 -1.91
CA HIS A 622 -26.47 -3.11 -1.39
C HIS A 622 -26.70 -3.66 0.02
N VAL A 623 -26.21 -2.93 1.01
CA VAL A 623 -26.37 -3.27 2.42
C VAL A 623 -27.82 -3.01 2.85
N PRO A 624 -28.55 -4.01 3.39
CA PRO A 624 -29.88 -3.79 3.95
C PRO A 624 -29.83 -2.81 5.12
N ALA A 625 -30.73 -1.84 5.14
CA ALA A 625 -30.92 -0.94 6.28
C ALA A 625 -31.72 -1.68 7.37
N LEU A 626 -31.05 -2.62 8.06
CA LEU A 626 -31.70 -3.46 9.06
C LEU A 626 -32.22 -2.61 10.24
N PRO A 627 -33.44 -2.88 10.75
CA PRO A 627 -33.97 -2.18 11.92
C PRO A 627 -33.14 -2.49 13.17
N ALA A 628 -32.27 -1.55 13.56
CA ALA A 628 -31.28 -1.75 14.61
C ALA A 628 -31.90 -2.21 15.94
N GLU A 629 -32.99 -1.57 16.37
CA GLU A 629 -33.71 -1.94 17.60
C GLU A 629 -34.28 -3.36 17.56
N ALA A 630 -34.77 -3.81 16.40
CA ALA A 630 -35.30 -5.17 16.24
C ALA A 630 -34.16 -6.20 16.28
N VAL A 631 -33.04 -5.93 15.59
CA VAL A 631 -31.85 -6.79 15.64
C VAL A 631 -31.29 -6.87 17.06
N GLU A 632 -31.17 -5.75 17.77
CA GLU A 632 -30.70 -5.71 19.15
C GLU A 632 -31.64 -6.44 20.10
N ARG A 633 -32.95 -6.17 20.03
CA ARG A 633 -33.96 -6.83 20.88
C ARG A 633 -33.97 -8.34 20.70
N ARG A 634 -33.82 -8.83 19.47
CA ARG A 634 -34.00 -10.24 19.12
C ARG A 634 -32.71 -11.05 19.17
N CYS A 635 -31.60 -10.47 18.74
CA CYS A 635 -30.32 -11.16 18.59
C CYS A 635 -29.26 -10.65 19.58
N GLY A 636 -29.45 -9.45 20.16
CA GLY A 636 -28.47 -8.80 21.01
C GLY A 636 -28.14 -9.56 22.28
N SER A 637 -29.07 -10.28 22.90
CA SER A 637 -28.78 -11.07 24.11
C SER A 637 -27.68 -12.12 23.92
N CYS A 638 -27.54 -12.67 22.70
CA CYS A 638 -26.55 -13.69 22.36
C CYS A 638 -25.33 -13.12 21.63
N HIS A 639 -25.51 -12.06 20.84
CA HIS A 639 -24.47 -11.50 19.97
C HIS A 639 -23.92 -10.15 20.46
N ALA A 640 -24.52 -9.55 21.48
CA ALA A 640 -23.95 -8.37 22.10
C ALA A 640 -22.60 -8.75 22.74
N PRO A 641 -21.59 -7.91 22.58
CA PRO A 641 -20.30 -8.07 23.20
C PRO A 641 -20.49 -8.07 24.72
N GLN A 642 -20.30 -9.21 25.38
CA GLN A 642 -20.34 -9.26 26.84
C GLN A 642 -19.35 -8.23 27.41
N PRO A 643 -19.73 -7.46 28.45
CA PRO A 643 -18.75 -6.65 29.16
C PRO A 643 -17.66 -7.60 29.66
N ALA A 644 -16.40 -7.28 29.37
CA ALA A 644 -15.27 -8.11 29.75
C ALA A 644 -15.30 -8.38 31.26
N SER A 645 -15.64 -9.60 31.63
CA SER A 645 -15.55 -10.10 32.99
C SER A 645 -14.08 -10.36 33.31
N ALA A 646 -13.37 -9.32 33.76
CA ALA A 646 -12.20 -9.56 34.60
C ALA A 646 -12.71 -10.12 35.95
N PRO A 647 -12.17 -11.23 36.48
CA PRO A 647 -12.58 -11.71 37.79
C PRO A 647 -12.07 -10.74 38.86
N GLY A 648 -12.98 -10.19 39.66
CA GLY A 648 -12.64 -9.65 40.98
C GLY A 648 -12.64 -8.12 41.19
N GLN A 649 -13.54 -7.34 40.58
CA GLN A 649 -13.78 -5.97 41.05
C GLN A 649 -15.27 -5.71 41.29
N ALA A 650 -15.60 -5.43 42.55
CA ALA A 650 -16.90 -5.00 43.00
C ALA A 650 -17.34 -3.71 42.29
N ALA A 651 -18.65 -3.58 42.08
CA ALA A 651 -19.29 -2.48 41.38
C ALA A 651 -18.82 -1.11 41.92
N ALA A 652 -18.14 -0.33 41.07
CA ALA A 652 -17.78 1.05 41.38
C ALA A 652 -18.97 1.98 41.07
N LYS A 653 -19.36 2.77 42.07
CA LYS A 653 -20.31 3.89 41.98
C LYS A 653 -19.85 4.93 40.95
N PRO A 654 -20.77 5.74 40.37
CA PRO A 654 -20.44 6.69 39.31
C PRO A 654 -19.52 7.81 39.84
N ALA A 655 -18.43 8.08 39.14
CA ALA A 655 -17.46 9.12 39.49
C ALA A 655 -17.88 10.50 38.94
N PRO A 656 -17.59 11.61 39.65
CA PRO A 656 -17.91 12.95 39.21
C PRO A 656 -16.95 13.46 38.12
N ALA A 657 -17.42 14.44 37.35
CA ALA A 657 -16.69 15.05 36.24
C ALA A 657 -15.30 15.60 36.63
N LYS A 658 -14.26 15.28 35.84
CA LYS A 658 -12.92 15.88 35.96
C LYS A 658 -12.37 16.34 34.60
N LYS A 659 -11.72 17.52 34.64
CA LYS A 659 -11.02 18.27 33.58
C LYS A 659 -9.86 17.49 32.92
N PRO A 660 -9.40 17.90 31.71
CA PRO A 660 -8.50 17.12 30.87
C PRO A 660 -7.05 17.10 31.40
N ALA A 661 -6.40 15.95 31.27
CA ALA A 661 -4.97 15.74 31.50
C ALA A 661 -4.23 15.50 30.16
N PRO A 662 -2.94 15.86 30.04
CA PRO A 662 -2.16 15.80 28.79
C PRO A 662 -1.83 14.35 28.34
N PRO A 663 -1.43 14.15 27.06
CA PRO A 663 -1.44 12.83 26.43
C PRO A 663 -0.34 11.91 26.97
N LYS A 664 -0.72 10.67 27.30
CA LYS A 664 0.19 9.59 27.68
C LYS A 664 0.98 9.09 26.47
N GLU A 665 2.31 9.13 26.60
CA GLU A 665 3.27 8.45 25.74
C GLU A 665 2.95 6.96 25.61
N LYS A 666 2.65 6.51 24.39
CA LYS A 666 2.94 5.16 23.91
C LYS A 666 3.98 5.30 22.81
N LEU A 667 5.23 5.51 23.20
CA LEU A 667 6.38 5.34 22.32
C LEU A 667 6.43 3.85 21.92
N TYR A 668 6.32 3.58 20.63
CA TYR A 668 6.35 2.23 20.05
C TYR A 668 7.68 1.55 20.38
N ARG A 669 7.64 0.40 21.07
CA ARG A 669 8.77 -0.55 21.13
C ARG A 669 8.65 -1.48 19.93
N PHE A 670 9.73 -1.62 19.16
CA PHE A 670 9.89 -2.66 18.14
C PHE A 670 9.52 -4.03 18.77
N GLY A 671 8.67 -4.82 18.10
CA GLY A 671 8.38 -6.19 18.50
C GLY A 671 7.21 -6.42 19.47
N SER A 672 6.38 -5.42 19.79
CA SER A 672 5.14 -5.65 20.55
C SER A 672 3.90 -5.12 19.82
N GLN A 673 3.21 -5.97 19.05
CA GLN A 673 1.84 -5.67 18.61
C GLN A 673 0.89 -6.84 18.84
N GLY A 674 -0.14 -6.57 19.65
CA GLY A 674 -1.47 -7.14 19.44
C GLY A 674 -2.21 -6.36 18.35
N LEU A 675 -3.17 -7.02 17.69
CA LEU A 675 -3.95 -6.53 16.55
C LEU A 675 -4.52 -5.12 16.73
N PHE A 676 -4.31 -4.26 15.74
CA PHE A 676 -5.02 -2.99 15.59
C PHE A 676 -6.20 -3.09 14.63
N ARG A 677 -7.36 -2.59 15.10
CA ARG A 677 -8.57 -2.31 14.31
C ARG A 677 -8.38 -0.98 13.56
N ILE A 678 -8.67 -0.96 12.26
CA ILE A 678 -8.90 0.26 11.47
C ILE A 678 -10.27 0.16 10.82
N LEU A 679 -11.14 1.15 11.08
CA LEU A 679 -12.25 1.69 10.26
C LEU A 679 -12.79 2.92 11.05
N ALA A 680 -13.17 4.10 10.53
CA ALA A 680 -13.47 4.60 9.19
C ALA A 680 -13.31 6.16 9.16
N ARG A 681 -13.45 6.81 7.99
CA ARG A 681 -13.33 8.29 7.82
C ARG A 681 -14.46 8.99 6.99
N ASN A 682 -15.74 8.58 7.14
CA ASN A 682 -17.03 9.33 6.92
C ASN A 682 -17.93 9.06 5.67
N VAL A 683 -19.28 9.19 5.68
CA VAL A 683 -20.37 9.03 6.72
C VAL A 683 -21.81 8.99 6.13
N GLN A 684 -22.09 9.34 4.86
CA GLN A 684 -23.45 9.80 4.50
C GLN A 684 -24.50 8.75 4.11
N ASP A 685 -24.09 7.49 3.87
CA ASP A 685 -25.02 6.36 3.64
C ASP A 685 -25.03 5.35 4.80
N LEU A 686 -24.38 5.70 5.92
CA LEU A 686 -24.56 4.99 7.19
C LEU A 686 -25.75 5.64 7.92
N PRO A 687 -26.62 4.87 8.59
CA PRO A 687 -27.80 5.42 9.26
C PRO A 687 -27.40 6.61 10.15
N LYS A 688 -28.11 7.73 9.98
CA LYS A 688 -27.92 8.94 10.78
C LYS A 688 -27.92 8.57 12.26
N GLU A 689 -26.80 8.65 12.98
CA GLU A 689 -26.85 8.76 14.44
C GLU A 689 -25.56 9.24 15.13
N ARG A 690 -25.77 9.72 16.36
CA ARG A 690 -25.10 10.81 17.06
C ARG A 690 -23.70 10.47 17.62
N ALA A 691 -22.88 11.52 17.72
CA ALA A 691 -21.60 11.51 18.41
C ALA A 691 -21.77 11.15 19.91
N GLY A 692 -21.00 10.15 20.37
CA GLY A 692 -20.88 9.80 21.79
C GLY A 692 -21.21 8.34 22.06
N HIS A 693 -20.18 7.50 22.15
CA HIS A 693 -20.20 6.16 22.77
C HIS A 693 -21.45 5.28 22.53
N GLY A 694 -21.54 4.67 21.35
CA GLY A 694 -22.47 3.58 21.03
C GLY A 694 -22.14 3.02 19.64
N ARG A 695 -22.00 1.70 19.50
CA ARG A 695 -21.29 1.02 18.40
C ARG A 695 -22.06 1.00 17.07
N PRO A 696 -21.41 1.26 15.92
CA PRO A 696 -21.82 0.70 14.63
C PRO A 696 -20.99 -0.58 14.34
N ALA A 697 -21.65 -1.74 14.30
CA ALA A 697 -21.10 -2.99 13.77
C ALA A 697 -21.32 -3.01 12.24
N GLY A 698 -20.44 -3.47 11.36
CA GLY A 698 -19.13 -4.07 11.47
C GLY A 698 -18.67 -4.41 10.04
N PHE A 699 -17.56 -3.83 9.61
CA PHE A 699 -16.79 -4.27 8.42
C PHE A 699 -15.29 -4.27 8.75
N GLY A 700 -14.94 -4.43 10.03
CA GLY A 700 -13.56 -4.69 10.42
C GLY A 700 -13.11 -6.03 9.83
N TYR A 701 -11.81 -6.17 9.57
CA TYR A 701 -11.22 -7.42 9.10
C TYR A 701 -11.70 -8.59 9.98
N MET A 702 -12.50 -9.49 9.42
CA MET A 702 -12.88 -10.71 10.11
C MET A 702 -11.70 -11.68 10.11
N LYS A 703 -11.43 -12.28 11.26
CA LYS A 703 -10.58 -13.46 11.30
C LYS A 703 -11.37 -14.70 10.90
N PHE A 704 -10.65 -15.69 10.39
CA PHE A 704 -11.16 -17.04 10.22
C PHE A 704 -11.80 -17.54 11.53
N GLY A 705 -13.09 -17.90 11.47
CA GLY A 705 -13.86 -18.39 12.62
C GLY A 705 -14.48 -17.32 13.54
N GLU A 706 -14.36 -16.02 13.26
CA GLU A 706 -15.11 -14.97 13.99
C GLU A 706 -16.61 -14.93 13.58
N ALA A 707 -17.46 -14.41 14.47
CA ALA A 707 -18.90 -14.31 14.22
C ALA A 707 -19.21 -13.40 13.02
N ARG A 708 -20.08 -13.88 12.14
CA ARG A 708 -20.54 -13.17 10.93
C ARG A 708 -21.13 -11.81 11.26
N SER A 709 -20.93 -10.84 10.38
CA SER A 709 -21.75 -9.62 10.43
C SER A 709 -23.21 -9.95 10.09
N ALA A 710 -24.16 -9.20 10.67
CA ALA A 710 -25.58 -9.39 10.38
C ALA A 710 -25.88 -9.25 8.88
N HIS A 711 -25.19 -8.34 8.19
CA HIS A 711 -25.37 -8.09 6.77
C HIS A 711 -24.90 -9.24 5.88
N GLU A 712 -23.79 -9.92 6.21
CA GLU A 712 -23.32 -11.09 5.45
C GLU A 712 -24.25 -12.29 5.58
N CYS A 713 -25.11 -12.31 6.61
CA CYS A 713 -26.15 -13.31 6.78
C CYS A 713 -27.42 -13.02 5.97
N CYS A 714 -27.46 -11.91 5.22
CA CYS A 714 -28.56 -11.55 4.32
C CYS A 714 -28.34 -12.15 2.92
N ASN A 715 -29.36 -12.83 2.41
CA ASN A 715 -29.39 -13.37 1.06
C ASN A 715 -30.25 -12.48 0.18
N LEU A 716 -29.66 -11.75 -0.75
CA LEU A 716 -30.40 -10.83 -1.62
C LEU A 716 -31.00 -11.55 -2.83
N SER A 717 -30.48 -12.72 -3.22
CA SER A 717 -31.06 -13.51 -4.31
C SER A 717 -32.40 -14.12 -3.90
N ARG A 718 -32.49 -14.57 -2.65
CA ARG A 718 -33.66 -15.20 -2.05
C ARG A 718 -33.83 -14.67 -0.61
N PRO A 719 -34.40 -13.47 -0.41
CA PRO A 719 -34.52 -12.81 0.91
C PRO A 719 -35.03 -13.70 2.06
N PRO A 720 -36.07 -14.55 1.87
CA PRO A 720 -36.53 -15.45 2.93
C PRO A 720 -35.53 -16.53 3.33
N LEU A 721 -34.51 -16.81 2.51
CA LEU A 721 -33.45 -17.77 2.82
C LEU A 721 -32.28 -17.17 3.62
N SER A 722 -32.33 -15.87 3.92
CA SER A 722 -31.31 -15.20 4.74
C SER A 722 -31.11 -15.93 6.07
N LEU A 723 -29.85 -16.27 6.39
CA LEU A 723 -29.50 -16.93 7.64
C LEU A 723 -29.88 -16.05 8.85
N LEU A 724 -29.80 -14.73 8.69
CA LEU A 724 -30.24 -13.74 9.69
C LEU A 724 -31.71 -13.93 10.09
N LEU A 725 -32.57 -14.39 9.17
CA LEU A 725 -33.98 -14.65 9.42
C LEU A 725 -34.24 -16.09 9.82
N ARG A 726 -33.58 -17.05 9.15
CA ARG A 726 -33.86 -18.47 9.32
C ARG A 726 -33.21 -19.10 10.54
N ALA A 727 -32.02 -18.66 10.95
CA ALA A 727 -31.39 -19.15 12.17
C ALA A 727 -32.24 -18.90 13.43
N PRO A 728 -32.80 -17.69 13.66
CA PRO A 728 -33.67 -17.41 14.82
C PRO A 728 -35.12 -17.90 14.69
N LEU A 729 -35.60 -18.22 13.48
CA LEU A 729 -36.96 -18.69 13.25
C LEU A 729 -37.14 -20.15 13.72
N ALA A 730 -38.25 -20.42 14.41
CA ALA A 730 -38.61 -21.74 14.90
C ALA A 730 -38.71 -22.78 13.77
N LYS A 731 -38.30 -24.04 14.04
CA LYS A 731 -38.40 -25.15 13.07
C LYS A 731 -39.82 -25.39 12.59
N ALA A 732 -40.81 -25.27 13.48
CA ALA A 732 -42.23 -25.40 13.15
C ALA A 732 -42.71 -24.34 12.13
N ALA A 733 -42.07 -23.16 12.09
CA ALA A 733 -42.33 -22.09 11.12
C ALA A 733 -41.42 -22.16 9.88
N GLY A 734 -40.72 -23.28 9.68
CA GLY A 734 -39.80 -23.50 8.55
C GLY A 734 -38.45 -22.79 8.70
N GLY A 735 -38.09 -22.38 9.92
CA GLY A 735 -36.75 -21.91 10.27
C GLY A 735 -35.78 -23.04 10.62
N LEU A 736 -34.56 -22.68 11.02
CA LEU A 736 -33.52 -23.63 11.42
C LEU A 736 -33.50 -23.85 12.94
N GLY A 737 -34.05 -22.92 13.73
CA GLY A 737 -34.07 -22.99 15.19
C GLY A 737 -32.68 -23.13 15.82
N ILE A 738 -31.68 -22.43 15.26
CA ILE A 738 -30.27 -22.52 15.72
C ILE A 738 -30.06 -21.63 16.96
N CYS A 739 -30.83 -20.55 17.10
CA CYS A 739 -30.66 -19.56 18.18
C CYS A 739 -31.50 -19.86 19.45
N GLY A 740 -31.87 -21.12 19.72
CA GLY A 740 -32.74 -21.51 20.85
C GLY A 740 -34.21 -21.71 20.47
N GLU A 741 -35.12 -21.75 21.46
CA GLU A 741 -36.56 -22.06 21.28
C GLU A 741 -37.38 -20.93 20.61
N GLY A 742 -36.93 -20.46 19.44
CA GLY A 742 -37.72 -19.60 18.56
C GLY A 742 -37.71 -18.13 18.95
N VAL A 743 -36.57 -17.45 18.77
CA VAL A 743 -36.46 -15.97 18.79
C VAL A 743 -37.57 -15.33 17.95
N PHE A 744 -37.90 -15.96 16.82
CA PHE A 744 -39.16 -15.77 16.11
C PHE A 744 -39.99 -17.06 16.15
N ALA A 745 -41.18 -16.99 16.74
CA ALA A 745 -42.12 -18.11 16.76
C ALA A 745 -42.74 -18.36 15.38
N SER A 746 -42.95 -17.30 14.58
CA SER A 746 -43.57 -17.39 13.27
C SER A 746 -43.10 -16.25 12.33
N ARG A 747 -43.44 -16.34 11.04
CA ARG A 747 -43.08 -15.32 10.02
C ARG A 747 -43.95 -14.08 10.09
N GLU A 748 -44.97 -14.12 10.94
CA GLU A 748 -45.91 -13.04 11.22
C GLU A 748 -45.38 -12.07 12.28
N ASP A 749 -44.27 -12.41 12.96
CA ASP A 749 -43.61 -11.53 13.92
C ASP A 749 -43.26 -10.17 13.25
N PRO A 750 -43.65 -9.02 13.85
CA PRO A 750 -43.39 -7.70 13.28
C PRO A 750 -41.91 -7.42 13.01
N ASP A 751 -41.01 -7.89 13.86
CA ASP A 751 -39.57 -7.69 13.71
C ASP A 751 -39.01 -8.55 12.58
N TYR A 752 -39.50 -9.79 12.46
CA TYR A 752 -39.17 -10.67 11.33
C TYR A 752 -39.58 -10.02 10.00
N ARG A 753 -40.81 -9.49 9.91
CA ARG A 753 -41.32 -8.81 8.71
C ARG A 753 -40.54 -7.54 8.38
N ALA A 754 -40.22 -6.72 9.39
CA ALA A 754 -39.43 -5.52 9.20
C ALA A 754 -38.02 -5.83 8.70
N MET A 755 -37.36 -6.85 9.27
CA MET A 755 -36.06 -7.31 8.80
C MET A 755 -36.12 -7.88 7.39
N LEU A 756 -37.13 -8.71 7.07
CA LEU A 756 -37.33 -9.25 5.72
C LEU A 756 -37.56 -8.14 4.69
N ALA A 757 -38.41 -7.17 5.00
CA ALA A 757 -38.69 -6.04 4.12
C ALA A 757 -37.41 -5.24 3.79
N ALA A 758 -36.56 -4.99 4.79
CA ALA A 758 -35.28 -4.31 4.56
C ALA A 758 -34.34 -5.10 3.62
N ILE A 759 -34.35 -6.44 3.71
CA ILE A 759 -33.57 -7.31 2.82
C ILE A 759 -34.17 -7.33 1.40
N GLU A 760 -35.50 -7.38 1.28
CA GLU A 760 -36.21 -7.34 0.01
C GLU A 760 -36.01 -6.01 -0.73
N GLU A 761 -35.97 -4.90 0.00
CA GLU A 761 -35.68 -3.57 -0.52
C GLU A 761 -34.26 -3.49 -1.08
N ALA A 762 -33.26 -3.98 -0.33
CA ALA A 762 -31.89 -4.07 -0.81
C ALA A 762 -31.76 -5.00 -2.04
N ALA A 763 -32.50 -6.11 -2.05
CA ALA A 763 -32.56 -7.02 -3.20
C ALA A 763 -33.20 -6.35 -4.43
N ALA A 764 -34.18 -5.48 -4.24
CA ALA A 764 -34.80 -4.69 -5.30
C ALA A 764 -33.84 -3.66 -5.88
N ARG A 765 -33.15 -2.87 -5.03
CA ARG A 765 -32.08 -1.95 -5.46
C ARG A 765 -31.00 -2.66 -6.28
N ARG A 766 -30.53 -3.80 -5.78
CA ARG A 766 -29.54 -4.63 -6.51
C ARG A 766 -30.01 -5.05 -7.90
N ARG A 767 -31.29 -5.40 -8.08
CA ARG A 767 -31.80 -5.77 -9.42
C ARG A 767 -31.79 -4.58 -10.39
N GLN A 768 -31.90 -3.36 -9.88
CA GLN A 768 -31.89 -2.13 -10.68
C GLN A 768 -30.45 -1.68 -10.97
N GLU A 769 -29.64 -1.50 -9.93
CA GLU A 769 -28.27 -0.96 -10.01
C GLU A 769 -27.24 -1.99 -10.48
N LYS A 770 -27.50 -3.28 -10.21
CA LYS A 770 -26.68 -4.45 -10.57
C LYS A 770 -25.28 -4.45 -9.93
N ARG A 771 -24.73 -5.65 -9.77
CA ARG A 771 -23.33 -5.87 -9.37
C ARG A 771 -22.48 -6.27 -10.57
N PHE A 772 -21.16 -6.12 -10.46
CA PHE A 772 -20.21 -6.41 -11.54
C PHE A 772 -20.35 -7.81 -12.17
N ASP A 773 -20.86 -8.78 -11.42
CA ASP A 773 -21.08 -10.17 -11.85
C ASP A 773 -22.50 -10.41 -12.39
N MET A 774 -23.33 -9.37 -12.56
CA MET A 774 -24.70 -9.46 -13.06
C MET A 774 -24.79 -9.02 -14.54
N PRO A 775 -25.65 -9.68 -15.34
CA PRO A 775 -25.89 -9.28 -16.73
C PRO A 775 -26.35 -7.82 -16.86
N GLY A 776 -25.74 -7.10 -17.81
CA GLY A 776 -26.04 -5.69 -18.07
C GLY A 776 -25.56 -4.74 -16.97
N PHE A 777 -24.55 -5.13 -16.20
CA PHE A 777 -23.79 -4.24 -15.33
C PHE A 777 -23.12 -3.12 -16.14
N VAL A 778 -23.13 -1.91 -15.59
CA VAL A 778 -22.38 -0.76 -16.09
C VAL A 778 -21.44 -0.30 -14.97
N PRO A 779 -20.12 -0.20 -15.21
CA PRO A 779 -19.19 0.35 -14.21
C PRO A 779 -19.60 1.75 -13.78
N ASN A 780 -19.21 2.16 -12.57
CA ASN A 780 -19.48 3.53 -12.16
C ASN A 780 -18.78 4.55 -13.10
N VAL A 781 -19.40 5.72 -13.23
CA VAL A 781 -18.95 6.80 -14.12
C VAL A 781 -17.51 7.25 -13.85
N TYR A 782 -17.02 7.16 -12.61
CA TYR A 782 -15.65 7.58 -12.26
C TYR A 782 -14.59 6.62 -12.78
N TYR A 783 -14.85 5.31 -12.75
CA TYR A 783 -13.99 4.32 -13.38
C TYR A 783 -13.90 4.57 -14.89
N LEU A 784 -15.03 4.81 -15.54
CA LEU A 784 -15.07 5.06 -16.99
C LEU A 784 -14.37 6.38 -17.36
N ALA A 785 -14.58 7.45 -16.59
CA ALA A 785 -13.87 8.71 -16.76
C ALA A 785 -12.35 8.56 -16.62
N ARG A 786 -11.87 7.69 -15.72
CA ARG A 786 -10.43 7.36 -15.63
C ARG A 786 -9.94 6.60 -16.85
N MET A 787 -10.73 5.66 -17.36
CA MET A 787 -10.40 4.98 -18.61
C MET A 787 -10.32 5.95 -19.80
N GLN A 788 -11.14 7.01 -19.82
CA GLN A 788 -11.00 8.09 -20.80
C GLN A 788 -9.73 8.93 -20.58
N GLU A 789 -9.44 9.34 -19.34
CA GLU A 789 -8.23 10.09 -18.98
C GLU A 789 -6.95 9.32 -19.36
N TYR A 790 -6.97 8.00 -19.19
CA TYR A 790 -5.87 7.10 -19.56
C TYR A 790 -5.88 6.70 -21.03
N ARG A 791 -6.80 7.23 -21.84
CA ARG A 791 -6.97 6.96 -23.28
C ARG A 791 -7.19 5.48 -23.61
N ILE A 792 -7.77 4.74 -22.66
CA ILE A 792 -8.25 3.37 -22.86
C ILE A 792 -9.65 3.41 -23.49
N LEU A 793 -10.48 4.36 -23.06
CA LEU A 793 -11.73 4.72 -23.73
C LEU A 793 -11.56 6.01 -24.54
N PRO A 794 -12.28 6.16 -25.68
CA PRO A 794 -12.39 7.43 -26.37
C PRO A 794 -12.95 8.55 -25.47
N ALA A 795 -12.46 9.78 -25.67
CA ALA A 795 -12.87 10.93 -24.86
C ALA A 795 -14.36 11.30 -25.02
N ASP A 796 -14.99 10.89 -26.13
CA ASP A 796 -16.40 11.07 -26.47
C ASP A 796 -17.26 9.83 -26.21
N ALA A 797 -16.69 8.78 -25.60
CA ALA A 797 -17.42 7.56 -25.27
C ALA A 797 -18.61 7.86 -24.33
N ASP A 798 -19.76 7.29 -24.67
CA ASP A 798 -20.95 7.32 -23.82
C ASP A 798 -20.71 6.53 -22.53
N LEU A 799 -20.74 7.23 -21.40
CA LEU A 799 -20.48 6.65 -20.07
C LEU A 799 -21.65 5.83 -19.53
N ASP A 800 -22.81 5.90 -20.17
CA ASP A 800 -23.98 5.09 -19.83
C ASP A 800 -24.05 3.80 -20.66
N ALA A 801 -23.19 3.66 -21.68
CA ALA A 801 -23.14 2.49 -22.53
C ALA A 801 -22.54 1.27 -21.81
N ALA A 802 -23.07 0.08 -22.12
CA ALA A 802 -22.52 -1.17 -21.61
C ALA A 802 -21.12 -1.43 -22.17
N VAL A 803 -20.12 -1.53 -21.30
CA VAL A 803 -18.74 -1.88 -21.63
C VAL A 803 -18.37 -3.24 -21.04
N ASN A 804 -17.34 -3.88 -21.60
CA ASN A 804 -16.74 -5.07 -20.97
C ASN A 804 -15.67 -4.63 -19.95
N PRO A 805 -15.93 -4.70 -18.62
CA PRO A 805 -14.99 -4.21 -17.62
C PRO A 805 -13.65 -4.97 -17.62
N TYR A 806 -13.68 -6.28 -17.88
CA TYR A 806 -12.48 -7.11 -17.92
C TYR A 806 -11.57 -6.76 -19.11
N GLU A 807 -12.17 -6.37 -20.24
CA GLU A 807 -11.44 -5.90 -21.42
C GLU A 807 -10.76 -4.56 -21.13
N LEU A 808 -11.48 -3.61 -20.52
CA LEU A 808 -10.94 -2.30 -20.18
C LEU A 808 -9.78 -2.40 -19.18
N ASP A 809 -9.94 -3.18 -18.11
CA ASP A 809 -8.84 -3.43 -17.17
C ASP A 809 -7.63 -4.07 -17.88
N ARG A 810 -7.87 -5.02 -18.81
CA ARG A 810 -6.79 -5.62 -19.59
C ARG A 810 -6.02 -4.59 -20.41
N GLN A 811 -6.73 -3.78 -21.19
CA GLN A 811 -6.12 -2.72 -22.01
C GLN A 811 -5.39 -1.68 -21.14
N TYR A 812 -5.97 -1.31 -20.00
CA TYR A 812 -5.32 -0.45 -19.01
C TYR A 812 -3.99 -1.05 -18.53
N TRP A 813 -3.96 -2.32 -18.15
CA TRP A 813 -2.71 -2.96 -17.72
C TRP A 813 -1.69 -3.11 -18.85
N GLU A 814 -2.14 -3.37 -20.07
CA GLU A 814 -1.29 -3.48 -21.28
C GLU A 814 -0.67 -2.13 -21.67
N SER A 815 -1.31 -1.01 -21.32
CA SER A 815 -0.78 0.34 -21.58
C SER A 815 0.52 0.64 -20.82
N PHE A 816 0.85 -0.14 -19.78
CA PHE A 816 2.09 0.01 -19.01
C PHE A 816 3.25 -0.85 -19.50
N TRP A 817 3.02 -1.72 -20.49
CA TRP A 817 4.05 -2.65 -20.92
C TRP A 817 5.19 -1.92 -21.62
N TYR A 818 6.42 -2.20 -21.18
CA TYR A 818 7.60 -1.67 -21.82
C TYR A 818 7.71 -2.16 -23.26
N ARG A 819 7.83 -1.23 -24.20
CA ARG A 819 8.00 -1.50 -25.63
C ARG A 819 9.34 -0.93 -26.09
N PRO A 820 10.28 -1.78 -26.53
CA PRO A 820 11.56 -1.31 -27.03
C PRO A 820 11.40 -0.32 -28.19
N GLY A 821 12.03 0.84 -28.07
CA GLY A 821 12.04 1.88 -29.12
C GLY A 821 10.88 2.89 -29.07
N GLU A 822 9.93 2.74 -28.16
CA GLU A 822 8.92 3.77 -27.82
C GLU A 822 9.43 4.78 -26.78
#